data_AF-A0A7Y2SSL2-F1
#
_entry.id   AF-A0A7Y2SSL2-F1
#
_cell.length_a   1.000
_cell.length_b   1.000
_cell.length_c   1.000
_cell.angle_alpha   90.00
_cell.angle_beta   90.00
_cell.angle_gamma   90.00
#
_symmetry.space_group_name_H-M   'P 1'
#
loop_
_entity.id
_entity.type
_entity.pdbx_description
1 polymer ?
#
loop_
_entity_poly.entity_id
_entity_poly.type
_entity_poly.pdbx_seq_one_letter_code
_entity_poly.pdbx_strand_id
1 'polypeptide(L)'
;MASAPSPTEVAAYGAMQARLVALLLRYDERGFGRMIGARTRQASEQDTLALRRYRDLGAVFVLRDDLFEDILPRIVRRLSFESPRAMVIEEPPARGRVDWGRTIDAAWAERPGETPLLLHTRQQRRTFATPENLLAVLTLLEYQAEVQRLLWDEQITAGSAALQHPLNEISERCDRELAFPQFAGIRGTAQQILTGEDGDPETLEHQVRERLIPGSNSAYEDLLAWRARLRAVRLLRRSPADPDDVLGANPERDNYLYQIWIFYELADLLRARACLDHIDPRQGQMHIRFRWGEGDDARGYELRHDQGVPIPPARWGAEPLRRHAVPGVRPDFYLWRVSPETVRVEHHGKLFWREPGVVWDAKYYRERETSAAPSSPVKRMIADLTLLGEGRGTLLFAFLTGGATTTSQGRSYRLRPADRDQSIVPDQQVAVQPLCPDTDLHDVQTTLMALLNVAHARLREPRIPRCQGVFLDTLSVAERGALLGRDGEILAPDLVCPKPHIGPWRVDLVNRNAHCCRDGRLCHIISQPGAAPPVRPPRNARELLTELERLFEAGDLDTLDEDAVERVMSRIEALSRRFAEITGALKDLRRYEAKLGDIGLDRTLHLLGATERESLALAIYLRDQLDEVGANDYSASIIHVARVLERELQRRILSIPGVSGADFPHGKPTLGTLGGVYRRNPALWGTITAHLSQVWVSRVDPDDSAFAVSVEQLIIEVEQLVRVRNEAAHTTPIPRDRFRTILRALCDGGPLRVGALNVLLTAWPLS
;
A
#
# COMPACT_ATOMS: atom_id res chain seq x y z
N MET A 1 -21.14 34.14 -18.66
CA MET A 1 -21.57 34.61 -17.33
C MET A 1 -21.72 33.41 -16.42
N ALA A 2 -21.03 33.37 -15.28
CA ALA A 2 -21.25 32.30 -14.30
C ALA A 2 -22.68 32.42 -13.76
N SER A 3 -23.47 31.35 -13.82
CA SER A 3 -24.78 31.32 -13.16
C SER A 3 -24.58 31.54 -11.66
N ALA A 4 -25.41 32.37 -11.03
CA ALA A 4 -25.41 32.50 -9.59
C ALA A 4 -25.53 31.12 -8.91
N PRO A 5 -24.84 30.89 -7.78
CA PRO A 5 -24.95 29.63 -7.05
C PRO A 5 -26.40 29.44 -6.58
N SER A 6 -26.86 28.19 -6.65
CA SER A 6 -28.15 27.77 -6.12
C SER A 6 -28.10 27.74 -4.58
N PRO A 7 -29.25 27.83 -3.91
CA PRO A 7 -29.33 27.70 -2.45
C PRO A 7 -28.69 26.40 -1.93
N THR A 8 -28.87 25.30 -2.66
CA THR A 8 -28.27 23.99 -2.33
C THR A 8 -26.74 24.03 -2.35
N GLU A 9 -26.13 24.71 -3.32
CA GLU A 9 -24.66 24.83 -3.40
C GLU A 9 -24.10 25.70 -2.28
N VAL A 10 -24.81 26.77 -1.91
CA VAL A 10 -24.42 27.61 -0.77
C VAL A 10 -24.50 26.81 0.53
N ALA A 11 -25.57 26.04 0.72
CA ALA A 11 -25.73 25.17 1.89
C ALA A 11 -24.65 24.08 1.96
N ALA A 12 -24.37 23.39 0.86
CA ALA A 12 -23.33 22.37 0.78
C ALA A 12 -21.93 22.94 1.08
N TYR A 13 -21.61 24.15 0.62
CA TYR A 13 -20.35 24.80 0.97
C TYR A 13 -20.24 25.08 2.47
N GLY A 14 -21.31 25.59 3.08
CA GLY A 14 -21.38 25.81 4.53
C GLY A 14 -21.20 24.50 5.30
N ALA A 15 -21.88 23.43 4.87
CA ALA A 15 -21.74 22.09 5.44
C ALA A 15 -20.31 21.55 5.34
N MET A 16 -19.69 21.66 4.16
CA MET A 16 -18.29 21.26 3.93
C MET A 16 -17.33 21.98 4.87
N GLN A 17 -17.41 23.31 4.94
CA GLN A 17 -16.52 24.10 5.80
C GLN A 17 -16.74 23.76 7.28
N ALA A 18 -17.99 23.67 7.71
CA ALA A 18 -18.34 23.34 9.09
C ALA A 18 -17.77 21.98 9.49
N ARG A 19 -17.98 20.98 8.63
CA ARG A 19 -17.49 19.64 8.86
C ARG A 19 -15.96 19.55 8.80
N LEU A 20 -15.33 20.29 7.88
CA LEU A 20 -13.88 20.39 7.77
C LEU A 20 -13.24 20.98 9.05
N VAL A 21 -13.89 21.92 9.75
CA VAL A 21 -13.41 22.42 11.06
C VAL A 21 -13.26 21.27 12.05
N ALA A 22 -14.30 20.47 12.23
CA ALA A 22 -14.28 19.36 13.19
C ALA A 22 -13.23 18.30 12.81
N LEU A 23 -13.08 18.03 11.52
CA LEU A 23 -12.08 17.10 11.01
C LEU A 23 -10.65 17.60 11.25
N LEU A 24 -10.37 18.87 10.97
CA LEU A 24 -9.04 19.44 11.19
C LEU A 24 -8.69 19.49 12.66
N LEU A 25 -9.60 19.90 13.54
CA LEU A 25 -9.35 19.87 14.98
C LEU A 25 -9.05 18.45 15.50
N ARG A 26 -9.61 17.43 14.84
CA ARG A 26 -9.37 16.02 15.18
C ARG A 26 -8.06 15.44 14.64
N TYR A 27 -7.66 15.82 13.44
CA TYR A 27 -6.57 15.17 12.70
C TYR A 27 -5.35 16.08 12.45
N ASP A 28 -5.52 17.40 12.46
CA ASP A 28 -4.49 18.40 12.16
C ASP A 28 -4.78 19.77 12.80
N GLU A 29 -4.73 19.83 14.13
CA GLU A 29 -4.95 21.07 14.89
C GLU A 29 -4.01 22.20 14.44
N ARG A 30 -2.76 21.86 14.06
CA ARG A 30 -1.80 22.84 13.53
C ARG A 30 -2.20 23.36 12.16
N GLY A 31 -2.79 22.53 11.30
CA GLY A 31 -3.32 22.93 10.00
C GLY A 31 -4.59 23.77 10.09
N PHE A 32 -5.42 23.53 11.12
CA PHE A 32 -6.60 24.34 11.40
C PHE A 32 -6.26 25.83 11.52
N GLY A 33 -5.27 26.20 12.33
CA GLY A 33 -4.84 27.59 12.50
C GLY A 33 -4.27 28.25 11.24
N ARG A 34 -3.69 27.49 10.31
CA ARG A 34 -3.18 28.01 9.03
C ARG A 34 -4.28 28.25 8.00
N MET A 35 -5.32 27.42 7.97
CA MET A 35 -6.39 27.51 6.97
C MET A 35 -7.55 28.40 7.39
N ILE A 36 -7.76 28.56 8.70
CA ILE A 36 -8.84 29.36 9.27
C ILE A 36 -8.24 30.66 9.84
N GLY A 37 -8.16 31.68 8.99
CA GLY A 37 -7.82 33.04 9.41
C GLY A 37 -9.05 33.81 9.90
N ALA A 38 -8.90 34.62 10.95
CA ALA A 38 -9.95 35.53 11.41
C ALA A 38 -10.31 36.52 10.26
N ARG A 39 -11.56 36.48 9.79
CA ARG A 39 -12.08 37.46 8.82
C ARG A 39 -12.86 38.54 9.57
N THR A 40 -12.40 39.78 9.49
CA THR A 40 -13.09 40.97 10.00
C THR A 40 -13.94 41.59 8.91
N ARG A 41 -15.21 41.20 8.77
CA ARG A 41 -16.24 42.03 8.12
C ARG A 41 -17.66 41.53 8.44
N GLN A 42 -18.54 42.47 8.79
CA GLN A 42 -19.92 42.22 9.17
C GLN A 42 -20.78 41.89 7.94
N ALA A 43 -21.39 40.71 7.95
CA ALA A 43 -22.54 40.35 7.13
C ALA A 43 -23.67 39.85 8.05
N SER A 44 -24.91 40.12 7.64
CA SER A 44 -26.13 39.73 8.36
C SER A 44 -26.22 38.21 8.56
N GLU A 45 -26.77 37.80 9.69
CA GLU A 45 -26.84 36.40 10.10
C GLU A 45 -27.96 35.67 9.35
N GLN A 46 -27.63 34.59 8.64
CA GLN A 46 -28.58 33.50 8.48
C GLN A 46 -28.29 32.52 9.60
N ASP A 47 -29.14 32.53 10.63
CA ASP A 47 -28.97 31.81 11.88
C ASP A 47 -29.30 30.32 11.69
N THR A 48 -28.48 29.60 10.92
CA THR A 48 -28.66 28.16 10.74
C THR A 48 -28.04 27.46 11.95
N LEU A 49 -28.89 26.99 12.88
CA LEU A 49 -28.50 26.36 14.15
C LEU A 49 -27.40 25.28 13.99
N ALA A 50 -27.44 24.50 12.91
CA ALA A 50 -26.47 23.43 12.64
C ALA A 50 -25.02 23.93 12.42
N LEU A 51 -24.83 25.11 11.81
CA LEU A 51 -23.50 25.67 11.52
C LEU A 51 -22.92 26.45 12.70
N ARG A 52 -23.79 26.93 13.59
CA ARG A 52 -23.42 27.73 14.78
C ARG A 52 -22.43 26.97 15.67
N ARG A 53 -22.69 25.67 15.89
CA ARG A 53 -21.84 24.77 16.70
C ARG A 53 -20.39 24.70 16.21
N TYR A 54 -20.18 24.47 14.91
CA TYR A 54 -18.83 24.36 14.33
C TYR A 54 -18.08 25.69 14.32
N ARG A 55 -18.81 26.80 14.20
CA ARG A 55 -18.25 28.14 14.34
C ARG A 55 -17.76 28.37 15.77
N ASP A 56 -18.62 28.08 16.74
CA ASP A 56 -18.33 28.29 18.17
C ASP A 56 -17.14 27.40 18.58
N LEU A 57 -17.11 26.15 18.13
CA LEU A 57 -15.97 25.23 18.29
C LEU A 57 -14.67 25.85 17.75
N GLY A 58 -14.65 26.29 16.49
CA GLY A 58 -13.44 26.87 15.93
C GLY A 58 -13.02 28.18 16.63
N ALA A 59 -13.96 29.00 17.08
CA ALA A 59 -13.66 30.26 17.77
C ALA A 59 -12.98 30.02 19.12
N VAL A 60 -13.46 29.02 19.86
CA VAL A 60 -12.85 28.59 21.13
C VAL A 60 -11.40 28.17 20.90
N PHE A 61 -11.12 27.30 19.93
CA PHE A 61 -9.74 26.83 19.69
C PHE A 61 -8.79 27.90 19.16
N VAL A 62 -9.22 28.73 18.21
CA VAL A 62 -8.35 29.79 17.63
C VAL A 62 -7.86 30.76 18.71
N LEU A 63 -8.70 31.06 19.69
CA LEU A 63 -8.43 32.09 20.70
C LEU A 63 -7.82 31.54 21.99
N ARG A 64 -7.72 30.21 22.12
CA ARG A 64 -7.22 29.51 23.31
C ARG A 64 -5.80 29.96 23.69
N ASP A 65 -4.88 29.88 22.73
CA ASP A 65 -3.45 30.10 22.99
C ASP A 65 -3.19 31.57 23.33
N ASP A 66 -3.84 32.51 22.63
CA ASP A 66 -3.78 33.95 22.94
C ASP A 66 -4.17 34.21 24.41
N LEU A 67 -5.25 33.57 24.90
CA LEU A 67 -5.73 33.77 26.27
C LEU A 67 -4.79 33.17 27.32
N PHE A 68 -4.42 31.89 27.16
CA PHE A 68 -3.73 31.14 28.22
C PHE A 68 -2.20 31.21 28.17
N GLU A 69 -1.59 31.44 27.00
CA GLU A 69 -0.13 31.48 26.86
C GLU A 69 0.42 32.92 26.94
N ASP A 70 -0.38 33.94 26.62
CA ASP A 70 0.05 35.35 26.61
C ASP A 70 -0.71 36.21 27.63
N ILE A 71 -2.03 36.37 27.47
CA ILE A 71 -2.83 37.37 28.22
C ILE A 71 -2.88 37.04 29.73
N LEU A 72 -3.37 35.86 30.11
CA LEU A 72 -3.55 35.50 31.52
C LEU A 72 -2.24 35.45 32.31
N PRO A 73 -1.14 34.86 31.82
CA PRO A 73 0.14 34.88 32.53
C PRO A 73 0.64 36.30 32.82
N ARG A 74 0.40 37.26 31.92
CA ARG A 74 0.76 38.68 32.13
C ARG A 74 -0.13 39.34 33.18
N ILE A 75 -1.42 39.04 33.21
CA ILE A 75 -2.35 39.50 34.26
C ILE A 75 -1.94 38.94 35.62
N VAL A 76 -1.71 37.63 35.74
CA VAL A 76 -1.33 36.98 37.00
C VAL A 76 -0.01 37.53 37.56
N ARG A 77 0.96 37.86 36.70
CA ARG A 77 2.22 38.50 37.10
C ARG A 77 2.04 39.93 37.64
N ARG A 78 1.01 40.65 37.20
CA ARG A 78 0.78 42.07 37.53
C ARG A 78 -0.71 42.37 37.72
N LEU A 79 -1.29 41.80 38.77
CA LEU A 79 -2.69 42.04 39.12
C LEU A 79 -2.93 43.50 39.46
N SER A 80 -4.05 44.03 38.99
CA SER A 80 -4.61 45.29 39.48
C SER A 80 -5.00 45.13 40.95
N PHE A 81 -4.73 46.15 41.78
CA PHE A 81 -5.20 46.17 43.15
C PHE A 81 -5.49 47.60 43.58
N GLU A 82 -6.53 47.77 44.37
CA GLU A 82 -6.80 49.02 45.06
C GLU A 82 -6.39 48.86 46.54
N SER A 83 -5.99 49.95 47.18
CA SER A 83 -5.64 49.96 48.62
C SER A 83 -6.50 50.93 49.40
N PRO A 84 -7.83 50.69 49.48
CA PRO A 84 -8.73 51.56 50.21
C PRO A 84 -8.33 51.63 51.69
N ARG A 85 -8.47 52.82 52.28
CA ARG A 85 -8.28 53.02 53.71
C ARG A 85 -9.56 52.62 54.42
N ALA A 86 -9.58 51.44 55.02
CA ALA A 86 -10.70 50.96 55.81
C ALA A 86 -10.45 51.20 57.29
N MET A 87 -11.51 51.55 58.03
CA MET A 87 -11.48 51.58 59.49
C MET A 87 -11.87 50.21 60.02
N VAL A 88 -11.00 49.61 60.84
CA VAL A 88 -11.18 48.28 61.42
C VAL A 88 -11.11 48.42 62.93
N ILE A 89 -11.94 47.68 63.66
CA ILE A 89 -11.88 47.56 65.11
C ILE A 89 -11.14 46.26 65.41
N GLU A 90 -10.02 46.33 66.13
CA GLU A 90 -9.20 45.15 66.45
C GLU A 90 -8.63 45.20 67.87
N GLU A 91 -8.37 44.03 68.45
CA GLU A 91 -7.66 43.94 69.73
C GLU A 91 -6.17 44.28 69.57
N PRO A 92 -5.51 44.85 70.59
CA PRO A 92 -4.07 45.08 70.59
C PRO A 92 -3.30 43.75 70.42
N PRO A 93 -2.16 43.73 69.68
CA PRO A 93 -1.50 44.87 69.04
C PRO A 93 -2.12 45.27 67.69
N ALA A 94 -2.31 46.59 67.49
CA ALA A 94 -2.82 47.15 66.25
C ALA A 94 -1.88 46.89 65.06
N ARG A 95 -2.46 46.51 63.92
CA ARG A 95 -1.75 46.30 62.64
C ARG A 95 -1.67 47.55 61.77
N GLY A 96 -2.51 48.56 62.05
CA GLY A 96 -2.61 49.81 61.30
C GLY A 96 -2.40 51.06 62.14
N ARG A 97 -2.66 52.23 61.56
CA ARG A 97 -2.60 53.51 62.29
C ARG A 97 -3.83 53.63 63.20
N VAL A 98 -3.61 53.64 64.51
CA VAL A 98 -4.68 53.85 65.50
C VAL A 98 -5.28 55.25 65.37
N ASP A 99 -6.60 55.33 65.30
CA ASP A 99 -7.40 56.55 65.42
C ASP A 99 -7.71 56.77 66.90
N TRP A 100 -6.78 57.42 67.61
CA TRP A 100 -6.86 57.61 69.05
C TRP A 100 -8.11 58.38 69.47
N GLY A 101 -8.58 59.35 68.68
CA GLY A 101 -9.79 60.10 68.98
C GLY A 101 -11.00 59.17 69.11
N ARG A 102 -11.27 58.40 68.05
CA ARG A 102 -12.39 57.43 68.06
C ARG A 102 -12.22 56.30 69.07
N THR A 103 -10.99 55.83 69.26
CA THR A 103 -10.68 54.76 70.21
C THR A 103 -10.93 55.20 71.65
N ILE A 104 -10.50 56.40 72.01
CA ILE A 104 -10.70 56.97 73.36
C ILE A 104 -12.18 57.29 73.55
N ASP A 105 -12.86 57.90 72.58
CA ASP A 105 -14.29 58.22 72.68
C ASP A 105 -15.14 56.96 72.91
N ALA A 106 -14.86 55.89 72.17
CA ALA A 106 -15.56 54.61 72.32
C ALA A 106 -15.26 53.94 73.66
N ALA A 107 -13.98 53.88 74.06
CA ALA A 107 -13.58 53.31 75.35
C ALA A 107 -14.14 54.13 76.53
N TRP A 108 -14.18 55.45 76.42
CA TRP A 108 -14.73 56.32 77.45
C TRP A 108 -16.24 56.15 77.60
N ALA A 109 -16.96 55.93 76.50
CA ALA A 109 -18.39 55.66 76.53
C ALA A 109 -18.74 54.30 77.15
N GLU A 110 -17.92 53.28 76.92
CA GLU A 110 -18.15 51.93 77.43
C GLU A 110 -17.60 51.73 78.85
N ARG A 111 -16.37 52.20 79.11
CA ARG A 111 -15.61 52.01 80.37
C ARG A 111 -14.75 53.24 80.69
N PRO A 112 -15.35 54.28 81.28
CA PRO A 112 -14.64 55.51 81.62
C PRO A 112 -13.43 55.23 82.53
N GLY A 113 -12.25 55.73 82.15
CA GLY A 113 -11.02 55.63 82.94
C GLY A 113 -10.22 54.33 82.80
N GLU A 114 -10.69 53.34 82.04
CA GLU A 114 -9.96 52.10 81.76
C GLU A 114 -9.19 52.17 80.43
N THR A 115 -8.18 51.31 80.25
CA THR A 115 -7.43 51.23 78.98
C THR A 115 -8.28 50.60 77.88
N PRO A 116 -8.26 51.12 76.63
CA PRO A 116 -9.04 50.57 75.52
C PRO A 116 -8.66 49.11 75.21
N LEU A 117 -9.64 48.21 75.23
CA LEU A 117 -9.47 46.80 74.84
C LEU A 117 -9.58 46.59 73.32
N LEU A 118 -10.22 47.52 72.62
CA LEU A 118 -10.38 47.53 71.17
C LEU A 118 -9.84 48.85 70.62
N LEU A 119 -9.08 48.77 69.53
CA LEU A 119 -8.47 49.90 68.86
C LEU A 119 -9.16 50.13 67.52
N HIS A 120 -9.62 51.36 67.28
CA HIS A 120 -10.06 51.77 65.95
C HIS A 120 -8.83 52.06 65.12
N THR A 121 -8.53 51.23 64.11
CA THR A 121 -7.34 51.37 63.28
C THR A 121 -7.71 51.66 61.83
N ARG A 122 -6.90 52.49 61.18
CA ARG A 122 -6.94 52.68 59.72
C ARG A 122 -5.93 51.73 59.10
N GLN A 123 -6.45 50.73 58.39
CA GLN A 123 -5.64 49.75 57.66
C GLN A 123 -5.78 50.01 56.15
N GLN A 124 -4.66 49.92 55.43
CA GLN A 124 -4.68 49.75 53.99
C GLN A 124 -4.64 48.26 53.70
N ARG A 125 -5.78 47.70 53.27
CA ARG A 125 -5.84 46.33 52.77
C ARG A 125 -5.89 46.39 51.25
N ARG A 126 -5.04 45.59 50.60
CA ARG A 126 -5.10 45.43 49.15
C ARG A 126 -6.37 44.65 48.83
N THR A 127 -7.25 45.26 48.06
CA THR A 127 -8.36 44.56 47.44
C THR A 127 -8.00 44.24 45.99
N PHE A 128 -8.17 42.97 45.63
CA PHE A 128 -7.99 42.48 44.27
C PHE A 128 -9.32 42.41 43.51
N ALA A 129 -10.44 42.76 44.14
CA ALA A 129 -11.75 42.88 43.52
C ALA A 129 -11.88 44.18 42.72
N THR A 130 -10.90 44.44 41.84
CA THR A 130 -10.94 45.57 40.92
C THR A 130 -11.72 45.17 39.66
N PRO A 131 -12.29 46.13 38.90
CA PRO A 131 -13.02 45.82 37.68
C PRO A 131 -12.20 45.01 36.67
N GLU A 132 -10.88 45.26 36.57
CA GLU A 132 -10.00 44.57 35.61
C GLU A 132 -9.83 43.08 35.96
N ASN A 133 -9.65 42.76 37.25
CA ASN A 133 -9.54 41.38 37.70
C ASN A 133 -10.89 40.65 37.66
N LEU A 134 -11.98 41.35 38.00
CA LEU A 134 -13.33 40.80 37.86
C LEU A 134 -13.63 40.46 36.39
N LEU A 135 -13.21 41.30 35.43
CA LEU A 135 -13.35 41.03 34.01
C LEU A 135 -12.55 39.79 33.57
N ALA A 136 -11.34 39.59 34.08
CA ALA A 136 -10.54 38.40 33.79
C ALA A 136 -11.22 37.12 34.30
N VAL A 137 -11.72 37.12 35.54
CA VAL A 137 -12.44 35.98 36.12
C VAL A 137 -13.76 35.73 35.40
N LEU A 138 -14.51 36.77 35.07
CA LEU A 138 -15.75 36.67 34.29
C LEU A 138 -15.48 36.07 32.90
N THR A 139 -14.38 36.46 32.25
CA THR A 139 -13.98 35.90 30.95
C THR A 139 -13.70 34.40 31.04
N LEU A 140 -13.00 33.96 32.08
CA LEU A 140 -12.72 32.54 32.32
C LEU A 140 -14.01 31.74 32.55
N LEU A 141 -14.96 32.29 33.31
CA LEU A 141 -16.26 31.65 33.57
C LEU A 141 -17.12 31.53 32.32
N GLU A 142 -17.22 32.60 31.51
CA GLU A 142 -17.94 32.58 30.23
C GLU A 142 -17.32 31.60 29.25
N TYR A 143 -15.99 31.60 29.15
CA TYR A 143 -15.27 30.71 28.25
C TYR A 143 -15.40 29.24 28.67
N GLN A 144 -15.35 28.96 29.98
CA GLN A 144 -15.62 27.64 30.53
C GLN A 144 -17.07 27.18 30.26
N ALA A 145 -18.06 28.05 30.47
CA ALA A 145 -19.45 27.73 30.23
C ALA A 145 -19.71 27.39 28.75
N GLU A 146 -19.08 28.12 27.83
CA GLU A 146 -19.18 27.85 26.40
C GLU A 146 -18.54 26.52 26.00
N VAL A 147 -17.37 26.20 26.56
CA VAL A 147 -16.70 24.90 26.36
C VAL A 147 -17.57 23.75 26.88
N GLN A 148 -18.17 23.91 28.06
CA GLN A 148 -19.08 22.91 28.65
C GLN A 148 -20.35 22.72 27.83
N ARG A 149 -20.91 23.81 27.28
CA ARG A 149 -22.04 23.75 26.34
C ARG A 149 -21.69 22.94 25.09
N LEU A 150 -20.50 23.17 24.52
CA LEU A 150 -20.01 22.44 23.35
C LEU A 150 -19.78 20.95 23.66
N LEU A 151 -19.21 20.62 24.82
CA LEU A 151 -19.05 19.23 25.28
C LEU A 151 -20.41 18.51 25.42
N TRP A 152 -21.43 19.20 25.93
CA TRP A 152 -22.79 18.66 26.05
C TRP A 152 -23.44 18.41 24.68
N ASP A 153 -23.30 19.37 23.75
CA ASP A 153 -23.78 19.25 22.38
C ASP A 153 -23.09 18.09 21.62
N GLU A 154 -21.81 17.84 21.90
CA GLU A 154 -21.03 16.75 21.29
C GLU A 154 -21.44 15.36 21.78
N GLN A 155 -21.83 15.21 23.06
CA GLN A 155 -22.32 13.94 23.61
C GLN A 155 -23.58 13.44 22.90
N ILE A 156 -24.36 14.35 22.32
CA ILE A 156 -25.59 14.05 21.60
C ILE A 156 -25.31 13.61 20.15
N THR A 157 -24.13 13.91 19.60
CA THR A 157 -23.81 13.67 18.19
C THR A 157 -22.81 12.51 18.04
N ALA A 158 -23.18 11.47 17.31
CA ALA A 158 -22.31 10.32 17.10
C ALA A 158 -21.05 10.71 16.29
N GLY A 159 -19.87 10.42 16.84
CA GLY A 159 -18.60 10.58 16.15
C GLY A 159 -17.69 11.69 16.67
N SER A 160 -18.02 12.41 17.76
CA SER A 160 -17.24 13.56 18.29
C SER A 160 -16.16 13.22 19.33
N ALA A 161 -16.04 11.97 19.78
CA ALA A 161 -15.25 11.60 20.97
C ALA A 161 -13.79 12.13 20.99
N ALA A 162 -13.16 12.31 19.82
CA ALA A 162 -11.80 12.84 19.74
C ALA A 162 -11.67 14.35 20.07
N LEU A 163 -12.75 15.12 19.96
CA LEU A 163 -12.80 16.54 20.29
C LEU A 163 -13.09 16.78 21.79
N GLN A 164 -13.54 15.74 22.51
CA GLN A 164 -13.78 15.81 23.95
C GLN A 164 -12.49 16.06 24.73
N HIS A 165 -11.38 15.40 24.36
CA HIS A 165 -10.12 15.56 25.10
C HIS A 165 -9.60 17.00 25.05
N PRO A 166 -9.47 17.66 23.88
CA PRO A 166 -8.98 19.04 23.86
C PRO A 166 -9.98 20.05 24.47
N LEU A 167 -11.29 19.83 24.36
CA LEU A 167 -12.29 20.65 25.06
C LEU A 167 -12.21 20.49 26.59
N ASN A 168 -12.03 19.25 27.08
CA ASN A 168 -11.80 18.98 28.49
C ASN A 168 -10.50 19.64 28.98
N GLU A 169 -9.43 19.62 28.19
CA GLU A 169 -8.17 20.28 28.52
C GLU A 169 -8.35 21.81 28.69
N ILE A 170 -9.16 22.44 27.83
CA ILE A 170 -9.51 23.86 27.98
C ILE A 170 -10.30 24.08 29.27
N SER A 171 -11.30 23.24 29.56
CA SER A 171 -12.09 23.35 30.81
C SER A 171 -11.21 23.18 32.05
N GLU A 172 -10.35 22.17 32.09
CA GLU A 172 -9.39 21.93 33.18
C GLU A 172 -8.41 23.09 33.34
N ARG A 173 -8.03 23.73 32.23
CA ARG A 173 -7.19 24.93 32.27
C ARG A 173 -7.93 26.13 32.86
N CYS A 174 -9.20 26.35 32.50
CA CYS A 174 -10.05 27.33 33.18
C CYS A 174 -10.13 27.07 34.68
N ASP A 175 -10.36 25.83 35.11
CA ASP A 175 -10.46 25.45 36.53
C ASP A 175 -9.15 25.74 37.29
N ARG A 176 -8.01 25.41 36.69
CA ARG A 176 -6.69 25.69 37.28
C ARG A 176 -6.45 27.19 37.46
N GLU A 177 -6.74 27.99 36.44
CA GLU A 177 -6.59 29.45 36.52
C GLU A 177 -7.56 30.07 37.53
N LEU A 178 -8.82 29.61 37.57
CA LEU A 178 -9.83 30.05 38.55
C LEU A 178 -9.49 29.66 40.00
N ALA A 179 -8.69 28.61 40.20
CA ALA A 179 -8.21 28.19 41.52
C ALA A 179 -7.05 29.06 42.05
N PHE A 180 -6.48 29.94 41.23
CA PHE A 180 -5.48 30.91 41.68
C PHE A 180 -6.04 31.74 42.86
N PRO A 181 -5.34 31.85 44.01
CA PRO A 181 -5.95 32.35 45.25
C PRO A 181 -6.65 33.71 45.15
N GLN A 182 -6.09 34.64 44.38
CA GLN A 182 -6.65 35.97 44.18
C GLN A 182 -7.90 35.95 43.30
N PHE A 183 -7.98 35.06 42.30
CA PHE A 183 -9.17 34.85 41.48
C PHE A 183 -10.25 34.08 42.24
N ALA A 184 -9.87 33.03 42.98
CA ALA A 184 -10.78 32.28 43.82
C ALA A 184 -11.51 33.18 44.83
N GLY A 185 -10.80 34.16 45.42
CA GLY A 185 -11.37 35.12 46.37
C GLY A 185 -12.41 36.09 45.78
N ILE A 186 -12.42 36.30 44.46
CA ILE A 186 -13.35 37.24 43.78
C ILE A 186 -14.33 36.52 42.83
N ARG A 187 -14.20 35.20 42.68
CA ARG A 187 -15.04 34.37 41.81
C ARG A 187 -16.53 34.48 42.14
N GLY A 188 -16.90 34.54 43.43
CA GLY A 188 -18.30 34.69 43.84
C GLY A 188 -18.93 35.98 43.30
N THR A 189 -18.22 37.10 43.39
CA THR A 189 -18.67 38.40 42.86
C THR A 189 -18.76 38.38 41.34
N ALA A 190 -17.76 37.82 40.64
CA ALA A 190 -17.80 37.69 39.19
C ALA A 190 -18.99 36.82 38.72
N GLN A 191 -19.33 35.76 39.47
CA GLN A 191 -20.49 34.90 39.19
C GLN A 191 -21.81 35.67 39.36
N GLN A 192 -21.93 36.52 40.37
CA GLN A 192 -23.12 37.36 40.60
C GLN A 192 -23.35 38.37 39.48
N ILE A 193 -22.27 38.95 38.93
CA ILE A 193 -22.34 39.81 37.74
C ILE A 193 -22.80 38.99 36.52
N LEU A 194 -22.27 37.77 36.34
CA LEU A 194 -22.66 36.90 35.23
C LEU A 194 -24.14 36.49 35.28
N THR A 195 -24.70 36.30 36.48
CA THR A 195 -26.12 35.97 36.67
C THR A 195 -27.05 37.18 36.70
N GLY A 196 -26.50 38.41 36.59
CA GLY A 196 -27.27 39.66 36.56
C GLY A 196 -27.70 40.20 37.92
N GLU A 197 -27.20 39.63 39.03
CA GLU A 197 -27.53 40.06 40.40
C GLU A 197 -26.77 41.33 40.82
N ASP A 198 -25.58 41.56 40.27
CA ASP A 198 -24.70 42.70 40.63
C ASP A 198 -24.22 43.49 39.39
N GLY A 199 -25.12 43.67 38.41
CA GLY A 199 -24.86 44.37 37.15
C GLY A 199 -24.72 43.43 35.94
N ASP A 200 -24.33 44.00 34.80
CA ASP A 200 -24.20 43.28 33.52
C ASP A 200 -22.74 43.26 33.02
N PRO A 201 -22.26 42.16 32.39
CA PRO A 201 -20.92 42.06 31.82
C PRO A 201 -20.50 43.23 30.91
N GLU A 202 -21.42 43.83 30.14
CA GLU A 202 -21.09 44.98 29.28
C GLU A 202 -20.78 46.25 30.08
N THR A 203 -21.44 46.41 31.24
CA THR A 203 -21.20 47.53 32.15
C THR A 203 -19.79 47.42 32.76
N LEU A 204 -19.38 46.21 33.13
CA LEU A 204 -18.03 45.96 33.65
C LEU A 204 -16.96 46.25 32.59
N GLU A 205 -17.18 45.84 31.34
CA GLU A 205 -16.26 46.18 30.24
C GLU A 205 -16.14 47.69 30.02
N HIS A 206 -17.24 48.44 30.12
CA HIS A 206 -17.21 49.90 30.01
C HIS A 206 -16.39 50.53 31.14
N GLN A 207 -16.60 50.08 32.38
CA GLN A 207 -15.84 50.55 33.54
C GLN A 207 -14.33 50.29 33.40
N VAL A 208 -13.95 49.11 32.88
CA VAL A 208 -12.55 48.78 32.62
C VAL A 208 -11.98 49.70 31.52
N ARG A 209 -12.70 49.92 30.41
CA ARG A 209 -12.25 50.84 29.34
C ARG A 209 -12.02 52.27 29.85
N GLU A 210 -12.86 52.77 30.75
CA GLU A 210 -12.72 54.12 31.31
C GLU A 210 -11.57 54.25 32.31
N ARG A 211 -11.26 53.18 33.06
CA ARG A 211 -10.22 53.20 34.11
C ARG A 211 -8.83 52.84 33.60
N LEU A 212 -8.72 52.17 32.45
CA LEU A 212 -7.43 51.77 31.89
C LEU A 212 -6.60 53.01 31.52
N ILE A 213 -5.47 53.16 32.20
CA ILE A 213 -4.45 54.17 31.87
C ILE A 213 -3.54 53.57 30.79
N PRO A 214 -3.44 54.21 29.60
CA PRO A 214 -2.60 53.71 28.51
C PRO A 214 -1.17 53.44 28.99
N GLY A 215 -0.70 52.19 28.82
CA GLY A 215 0.67 51.76 29.14
C GLY A 215 0.93 51.26 30.57
N SER A 216 -0.07 51.22 31.47
CA SER A 216 0.09 50.74 32.85
C SER A 216 0.11 49.20 32.97
N ASN A 217 -0.80 48.51 32.26
CA ASN A 217 -0.77 47.07 32.00
C ASN A 217 -1.56 46.73 30.72
N SER A 218 -0.85 46.57 29.59
CA SER A 218 -1.47 46.26 28.30
C SER A 218 -2.21 44.92 28.25
N ALA A 219 -2.02 44.02 29.24
CA ALA A 219 -2.68 42.72 29.22
C ALA A 219 -4.22 42.82 29.37
N TYR A 220 -4.74 43.82 30.08
CA TYR A 220 -6.19 44.03 30.20
C TYR A 220 -6.79 44.69 28.94
N GLU A 221 -6.00 45.50 28.23
CA GLU A 221 -6.37 46.01 26.89
C GLU A 221 -6.43 44.84 25.90
N ASP A 222 -5.43 43.95 25.93
CA ASP A 222 -5.39 42.73 25.13
C ASP A 222 -6.58 41.80 25.47
N LEU A 223 -6.97 41.69 26.75
CA LEU A 223 -8.15 40.95 27.17
C LEU A 223 -9.46 41.54 26.61
N LEU A 224 -9.63 42.87 26.63
CA LEU A 224 -10.78 43.53 26.01
C LEU A 224 -10.81 43.30 24.50
N ALA A 225 -9.66 43.39 23.83
CA ALA A 225 -9.53 43.09 22.41
C ALA A 225 -9.85 41.61 22.11
N TRP A 226 -9.39 40.71 22.98
CA TRP A 226 -9.68 39.28 22.90
C TRP A 226 -11.17 38.98 23.05
N ARG A 227 -11.86 39.59 24.03
CA ARG A 227 -13.32 39.45 24.20
C ARG A 227 -14.09 39.99 23.01
N ALA A 228 -13.66 41.13 22.47
CA ALA A 228 -14.22 41.69 21.23
C ALA A 228 -14.01 40.73 20.05
N ARG A 229 -12.82 40.11 19.94
CA ARG A 229 -12.53 39.07 18.95
C ARG A 229 -13.42 37.85 19.16
N LEU A 230 -13.59 37.33 20.37
CA LEU A 230 -14.46 36.17 20.63
C LEU A 230 -15.91 36.43 20.15
N ARG A 231 -16.46 37.62 20.43
CA ARG A 231 -17.79 38.02 19.94
C ARG A 231 -17.82 38.25 18.42
N ALA A 232 -16.71 38.70 17.83
CA ALA A 232 -16.61 39.05 16.41
C ALA A 232 -16.16 37.89 15.51
N VAL A 233 -15.55 36.84 16.06
CA VAL A 233 -15.04 35.68 15.31
C VAL A 233 -16.22 34.91 14.75
N ARG A 234 -16.57 35.26 13.52
CA ARG A 234 -17.55 34.56 12.70
C ARG A 234 -16.80 33.68 11.72
N LEU A 235 -16.45 32.48 12.18
CA LEU A 235 -16.01 31.40 11.30
C LEU A 235 -17.18 30.97 10.41
N LEU A 236 -16.89 30.41 9.23
CA LEU A 236 -17.88 29.81 8.32
C LEU A 236 -18.86 30.79 7.66
N ARG A 237 -18.40 31.98 7.20
CA ARG A 237 -19.28 32.91 6.46
C ARG A 237 -18.67 33.50 5.19
N ARG A 238 -19.58 33.68 4.22
CA ARG A 238 -19.48 34.57 3.05
C ARG A 238 -20.19 35.88 3.34
N SER A 239 -19.60 37.00 2.93
CA SER A 239 -20.35 38.25 2.87
C SER A 239 -21.04 38.36 1.51
N PRO A 240 -22.37 38.63 1.45
CA PRO A 240 -23.04 38.86 0.17
C PRO A 240 -22.52 40.13 -0.54
N ALA A 241 -21.77 40.99 0.16
CA ALA A 241 -21.18 42.21 -0.37
C ALA A 241 -19.78 42.01 -0.99
N ASP A 242 -19.20 40.79 -0.93
CA ASP A 242 -17.85 40.52 -1.45
C ASP A 242 -17.91 39.64 -2.72
N PRO A 243 -17.67 40.20 -3.93
CA PRO A 243 -17.78 39.46 -5.19
C PRO A 243 -16.75 38.31 -5.31
N ASP A 244 -15.68 38.34 -4.51
CA ASP A 244 -14.65 37.29 -4.46
C ASP A 244 -15.02 36.08 -3.56
N ASP A 245 -16.18 36.13 -2.91
CA ASP A 245 -16.63 35.11 -1.94
C ASP A 245 -17.86 34.33 -2.46
N VAL A 246 -18.17 34.39 -3.77
CA VAL A 246 -19.19 33.55 -4.43
C VAL A 246 -18.64 32.15 -4.70
N LEU A 247 -19.51 31.12 -4.78
CA LEU A 247 -19.09 29.76 -5.17
C LEU A 247 -18.38 29.80 -6.54
N GLY A 248 -17.11 29.38 -6.57
CA GLY A 248 -16.30 29.49 -7.79
C GLY A 248 -15.76 30.89 -8.09
N ALA A 249 -15.78 31.82 -7.13
CA ALA A 249 -15.06 33.09 -7.24
C ALA A 249 -13.54 32.87 -7.16
N ASN A 250 -13.10 31.93 -6.33
CA ASN A 250 -11.76 31.33 -6.41
C ASN A 250 -11.86 29.80 -6.56
N PRO A 251 -11.97 29.30 -7.81
CA PRO A 251 -12.10 27.87 -8.09
C PRO A 251 -10.94 27.03 -7.56
N GLU A 252 -9.72 27.57 -7.51
CA GLU A 252 -8.54 26.85 -7.02
C GLU A 252 -8.66 26.59 -5.51
N ARG A 253 -9.00 27.62 -4.74
CA ARG A 253 -9.19 27.51 -3.30
C ARG A 253 -10.36 26.59 -2.95
N ASP A 254 -11.49 26.74 -3.61
CA ASP A 254 -12.68 25.94 -3.34
C ASP A 254 -12.46 24.46 -3.69
N ASN A 255 -11.78 24.16 -4.81
CA ASN A 255 -11.38 22.79 -5.16
C ASN A 255 -10.42 22.19 -4.12
N TYR A 256 -9.43 22.97 -3.68
CA TYR A 256 -8.47 22.50 -2.68
C TYR A 256 -9.17 22.18 -1.35
N LEU A 257 -10.04 23.06 -0.84
CA LEU A 257 -10.81 22.81 0.38
C LEU A 257 -11.67 21.54 0.27
N TYR A 258 -12.28 21.32 -0.90
CA TYR A 258 -13.07 20.13 -1.17
C TYR A 258 -12.22 18.85 -1.18
N GLN A 259 -11.01 18.89 -1.75
CA GLN A 259 -10.07 17.76 -1.68
C GLN A 259 -9.66 17.47 -0.23
N ILE A 260 -9.31 18.48 0.55
CA ILE A 260 -8.93 18.31 1.96
C ILE A 260 -10.09 17.75 2.79
N TRP A 261 -11.32 18.22 2.52
CA TRP A 261 -12.52 17.66 3.12
C TRP A 261 -12.68 16.16 2.80
N ILE A 262 -12.59 15.75 1.53
CA ILE A 262 -12.67 14.33 1.13
C ILE A 262 -11.60 13.49 1.84
N PHE A 263 -10.36 13.99 1.90
CA PHE A 263 -9.25 13.30 2.56
C PHE A 263 -9.57 12.97 4.02
N TYR A 264 -10.03 13.96 4.79
CA TYR A 264 -10.33 13.74 6.20
C TYR A 264 -11.65 12.97 6.42
N GLU A 265 -12.64 13.09 5.55
CA GLU A 265 -13.84 12.24 5.60
C GLU A 265 -13.50 10.77 5.37
N LEU A 266 -12.58 10.48 4.44
CA LEU A 266 -12.05 9.11 4.26
C LEU A 266 -11.35 8.62 5.52
N ALA A 267 -10.50 9.46 6.15
CA ALA A 267 -9.85 9.09 7.40
C ALA A 267 -10.86 8.80 8.53
N ASP A 268 -11.91 9.62 8.64
CA ASP A 268 -12.95 9.46 9.66
C ASP A 268 -13.78 8.19 9.44
N LEU A 269 -14.18 7.92 8.20
CA LEU A 269 -14.85 6.68 7.81
C LEU A 269 -13.99 5.45 8.13
N LEU A 270 -12.70 5.48 7.78
CA LEU A 270 -11.78 4.36 8.01
C LEU A 270 -11.52 4.15 9.50
N ARG A 271 -11.43 5.23 10.29
CA ARG A 271 -11.30 5.14 11.75
C ARG A 271 -12.55 4.55 12.40
N ALA A 272 -13.74 5.02 12.01
CA ALA A 272 -15.01 4.51 12.52
C ALA A 272 -15.22 3.01 12.27
N ARG A 273 -14.62 2.48 11.20
CA ARG A 273 -14.64 1.04 10.87
C ARG A 273 -13.44 0.24 11.41
N ALA A 274 -12.56 0.86 12.19
CA ALA A 274 -11.31 0.26 12.66
C ALA A 274 -10.40 -0.28 11.51
N CYS A 275 -10.48 0.37 10.35
CA CYS A 275 -9.71 0.04 9.14
C CYS A 275 -8.48 0.93 8.96
N LEU A 276 -8.42 2.07 9.66
CA LEU A 276 -7.32 3.04 9.56
C LEU A 276 -6.07 2.53 10.28
N ASP A 277 -4.95 2.39 9.57
CA ASP A 277 -3.66 2.03 10.16
C ASP A 277 -2.80 3.29 10.45
N HIS A 278 -2.75 4.25 9.52
CA HIS A 278 -1.96 5.48 9.67
C HIS A 278 -2.56 6.65 8.88
N ILE A 279 -2.39 7.87 9.39
CA ILE A 279 -2.69 9.12 8.70
C ILE A 279 -1.52 10.09 8.91
N ASP A 280 -1.05 10.69 7.81
CA ASP A 280 -0.12 11.82 7.83
C ASP A 280 -0.86 13.05 7.30
N PRO A 281 -1.19 14.03 8.15
CA PRO A 281 -1.93 15.22 7.75
C PRO A 281 -1.03 16.34 7.18
N ARG A 282 0.30 16.14 7.10
CA ARG A 282 1.22 17.22 6.72
C ARG A 282 0.97 17.69 5.29
N GLN A 283 0.70 18.98 5.13
CA GLN A 283 0.46 19.60 3.82
C GLN A 283 1.59 19.29 2.83
N GLY A 284 1.23 18.84 1.62
CA GLY A 284 2.17 18.40 0.58
C GLY A 284 2.74 16.99 0.77
N GLN A 285 2.43 16.31 1.89
CA GLN A 285 2.79 14.91 2.18
C GLN A 285 1.59 14.10 2.69
N MET A 286 0.37 14.61 2.46
CA MET A 286 -0.86 14.03 2.98
C MET A 286 -1.09 12.61 2.46
N HIS A 287 -1.16 11.63 3.36
CA HIS A 287 -1.46 10.25 2.99
C HIS A 287 -2.15 9.45 4.09
N ILE A 288 -2.87 8.40 3.69
CA ILE A 288 -3.61 7.48 4.57
C ILE A 288 -3.19 6.05 4.24
N ARG A 289 -2.86 5.26 5.26
CA ARG A 289 -2.72 3.79 5.15
C ARG A 289 -3.86 3.12 5.89
N PHE A 290 -4.44 2.11 5.26
CA PHE A 290 -5.60 1.42 5.80
C PHE A 290 -5.73 -0.01 5.27
N ARG A 291 -6.49 -0.83 5.98
CA ARG A 291 -6.91 -2.16 5.54
C ARG A 291 -8.38 -2.14 5.12
N TRP A 292 -8.69 -2.78 4.00
CA TRP A 292 -10.05 -2.86 3.47
C TRP A 292 -10.34 -4.24 2.89
N GLY A 293 -11.59 -4.70 3.04
CA GLY A 293 -12.04 -6.06 2.74
C GLY A 293 -12.41 -6.83 4.01
N GLU A 294 -12.97 -8.03 3.85
CA GLU A 294 -13.41 -8.89 4.94
C GLU A 294 -12.59 -10.19 4.98
N GLY A 295 -12.24 -10.65 6.19
CA GLY A 295 -11.51 -11.91 6.40
C GLY A 295 -10.22 -12.01 5.56
N ASP A 296 -10.08 -13.10 4.82
CA ASP A 296 -8.92 -13.38 3.96
C ASP A 296 -8.85 -12.48 2.71
N ASP A 297 -9.92 -11.74 2.39
CA ASP A 297 -9.92 -10.75 1.31
C ASP A 297 -9.35 -9.39 1.77
N ALA A 298 -9.11 -9.20 3.08
CA ALA A 298 -8.56 -7.93 3.57
C ALA A 298 -7.17 -7.64 2.98
N ARG A 299 -6.98 -6.43 2.45
CA ARG A 299 -5.73 -5.96 1.83
C ARG A 299 -5.33 -4.61 2.40
N GLY A 300 -4.04 -4.34 2.43
CA GLY A 300 -3.49 -3.03 2.83
C GLY A 300 -3.41 -2.08 1.64
N TYR A 301 -3.79 -0.83 1.84
CA TYR A 301 -3.80 0.23 0.83
C TYR A 301 -3.13 1.50 1.33
N GLU A 302 -2.61 2.29 0.39
CA GLU A 302 -2.12 3.65 0.64
C GLU A 302 -2.81 4.62 -0.32
N LEU A 303 -3.34 5.72 0.21
CA LEU A 303 -3.92 6.84 -0.54
C LEU A 303 -3.06 8.08 -0.29
N ARG A 304 -2.58 8.73 -1.37
CA ARG A 304 -1.84 9.99 -1.31
C ARG A 304 -2.64 11.12 -1.91
N HIS A 305 -2.56 12.31 -1.31
CA HIS A 305 -3.15 13.55 -1.83
C HIS A 305 -2.08 14.49 -2.41
N ASP A 306 -2.37 15.06 -3.59
CA ASP A 306 -1.56 16.05 -4.34
C ASP A 306 -0.05 15.73 -4.40
N GLN A 307 0.27 14.47 -4.61
CA GLN A 307 1.65 13.98 -4.70
C GLN A 307 1.90 13.34 -6.04
N GLY A 308 3.15 13.47 -6.51
CA GLY A 308 3.60 12.76 -7.70
C GLY A 308 3.45 11.26 -7.49
N VAL A 309 2.84 10.59 -8.46
CA VAL A 309 2.72 9.14 -8.43
C VAL A 309 4.13 8.54 -8.46
N PRO A 310 4.47 7.64 -7.53
CA PRO A 310 5.79 7.04 -7.51
C PRO A 310 6.07 6.33 -8.84
N ILE A 311 7.04 6.91 -9.56
CA ILE A 311 7.67 6.41 -10.78
C ILE A 311 6.67 6.26 -11.95
N PRO A 312 6.56 7.27 -12.84
CA PRO A 312 5.78 7.10 -14.07
C PRO A 312 6.41 5.98 -14.91
N PRO A 313 5.62 5.03 -15.44
CA PRO A 313 6.14 3.97 -16.27
C PRO A 313 6.86 4.58 -17.48
N ALA A 314 7.94 3.94 -17.91
CA ALA A 314 8.76 4.31 -19.06
C ALA A 314 8.03 4.24 -20.43
N ARG A 315 6.70 4.45 -20.46
CA ARG A 315 5.86 4.49 -21.66
C ARG A 315 6.21 5.67 -22.58
N TRP A 316 6.84 6.70 -22.04
CA TRP A 316 7.26 7.90 -22.77
C TRP A 316 8.79 7.96 -22.91
N GLY A 317 9.34 7.15 -23.82
CA GLY A 317 10.71 7.27 -24.31
C GLY A 317 11.82 6.96 -23.30
N ALA A 318 12.87 6.28 -23.76
CA ALA A 318 13.98 5.90 -22.91
C ALA A 318 14.83 7.10 -22.44
N GLU A 319 14.74 8.25 -23.11
CA GLU A 319 15.37 9.52 -22.76
C GLU A 319 14.47 10.65 -23.28
N PRO A 320 13.72 11.35 -22.43
CA PRO A 320 13.09 12.58 -22.87
C PRO A 320 14.20 13.59 -23.10
N LEU A 321 14.40 14.03 -24.35
CA LEU A 321 15.11 15.28 -24.64
C LEU A 321 14.58 16.34 -23.65
N ARG A 322 15.43 17.11 -22.96
CA ARG A 322 15.00 18.05 -21.89
C ARG A 322 13.85 18.99 -22.29
N ARG A 323 13.62 19.22 -23.59
CA ARG A 323 12.48 19.98 -24.16
C ARG A 323 11.14 19.23 -24.18
N HIS A 324 11.11 17.92 -23.94
CA HIS A 324 9.93 17.04 -24.01
C HIS A 324 9.78 16.17 -22.76
N ALA A 325 10.29 16.64 -21.60
CA ALA A 325 10.05 15.99 -20.33
C ALA A 325 8.53 15.89 -20.08
N VAL A 326 8.07 14.68 -19.76
CA VAL A 326 6.67 14.43 -19.43
C VAL A 326 6.26 15.37 -18.29
N PRO A 327 5.14 16.10 -18.39
CA PRO A 327 4.64 16.92 -17.30
C PRO A 327 4.51 16.09 -16.02
N GLY A 328 4.96 16.63 -14.88
CA GLY A 328 4.80 15.97 -13.60
C GLY A 328 3.32 15.87 -13.24
N VAL A 329 2.70 14.71 -13.48
CA VAL A 329 1.30 14.47 -13.15
C VAL A 329 1.16 14.28 -11.64
N ARG A 330 0.32 15.11 -11.02
CA ARG A 330 -0.06 15.04 -9.62
C ARG A 330 -1.59 14.93 -9.56
N PRO A 331 -2.13 13.71 -9.44
CA PRO A 331 -3.56 13.56 -9.23
C PRO A 331 -3.95 14.07 -7.84
N ASP A 332 -5.19 14.53 -7.69
CA ASP A 332 -5.72 14.94 -6.38
C ASP A 332 -5.62 13.76 -5.39
N PHE A 333 -5.98 12.55 -5.80
CA PHE A 333 -5.76 11.33 -5.03
C PHE A 333 -5.23 10.18 -5.87
N TYR A 334 -4.23 9.49 -5.33
CA TYR A 334 -3.73 8.24 -5.87
C TYR A 334 -3.84 7.13 -4.83
N LEU A 335 -4.56 6.06 -5.16
CA LEU A 335 -4.80 4.91 -4.28
C LEU A 335 -4.23 3.64 -4.91
N TRP A 336 -3.42 2.90 -4.17
CA TRP A 336 -2.86 1.63 -4.61
C TRP A 336 -2.71 0.65 -3.44
N ARG A 337 -2.54 -0.64 -3.78
CA ARG A 337 -2.32 -1.70 -2.79
C ARG A 337 -0.89 -1.64 -2.27
N VAL A 338 -0.68 -1.88 -0.98
CA VAL A 338 0.64 -2.01 -0.34
C VAL A 338 0.86 -3.36 0.33
N SER A 339 -0.21 -4.10 0.66
CA SER A 339 -0.13 -5.46 1.20
C SER A 339 -1.13 -6.41 0.51
N PRO A 340 -0.67 -7.54 -0.09
CA PRO A 340 0.73 -7.95 -0.26
C PRO A 340 1.52 -6.93 -1.10
N GLU A 341 2.82 -7.14 -1.31
CA GLU A 341 3.64 -6.18 -2.08
C GLU A 341 3.13 -6.04 -3.53
N THR A 342 3.34 -4.86 -4.12
CA THR A 342 2.97 -4.59 -5.53
C THR A 342 3.96 -5.22 -6.47
N VAL A 343 3.48 -5.84 -7.54
CA VAL A 343 4.36 -6.46 -8.51
C VAL A 343 5.02 -5.38 -9.38
N ARG A 344 6.33 -5.49 -9.58
CA ARG A 344 7.13 -4.58 -10.40
C ARG A 344 8.02 -5.37 -11.36
N VAL A 345 8.30 -4.78 -12.51
CA VAL A 345 9.21 -5.28 -13.52
C VAL A 345 10.36 -4.29 -13.62
N GLU A 346 11.47 -4.64 -13.00
CA GLU A 346 12.69 -3.85 -12.98
C GLU A 346 13.83 -4.64 -13.63
N HIS A 347 14.60 -3.96 -14.48
CA HIS A 347 15.76 -4.55 -15.13
C HIS A 347 16.85 -3.49 -15.28
N HIS A 348 18.08 -3.81 -14.84
CA HIS A 348 19.20 -2.87 -14.72
C HIS A 348 18.84 -1.55 -13.99
N GLY A 349 18.10 -1.65 -12.88
CA GLY A 349 17.68 -0.48 -12.08
C GLY A 349 16.63 0.41 -12.75
N LYS A 350 16.09 0.02 -13.91
CA LYS A 350 15.03 0.74 -14.61
C LYS A 350 13.69 0.02 -14.45
N LEU A 351 12.67 0.77 -14.01
CA LEU A 351 11.29 0.29 -13.93
C LEU A 351 10.61 0.32 -15.32
N PHE A 352 10.15 -0.82 -15.79
CA PHE A 352 9.42 -0.95 -17.06
C PHE A 352 7.91 -1.04 -16.85
N TRP A 353 7.49 -1.68 -15.76
CA TRP A 353 6.08 -1.81 -15.42
C TRP A 353 5.92 -1.96 -13.91
N ARG A 354 4.84 -1.40 -13.37
CA ARG A 354 4.36 -1.69 -12.03
C ARG A 354 2.87 -1.95 -12.09
N GLU A 355 2.38 -2.63 -11.07
CA GLU A 355 0.96 -2.81 -10.88
C GLU A 355 0.24 -1.45 -10.80
N PRO A 356 -0.84 -1.24 -11.60
CA PRO A 356 -1.58 0.01 -11.63
C PRO A 356 -2.43 0.21 -10.37
N GLY A 357 -2.60 1.47 -9.98
CA GLY A 357 -3.51 1.90 -8.93
C GLY A 357 -4.84 2.43 -9.49
N VAL A 358 -5.49 3.30 -8.73
CA VAL A 358 -6.64 4.09 -9.18
C VAL A 358 -6.42 5.56 -8.86
N VAL A 359 -6.88 6.42 -9.77
CA VAL A 359 -6.78 7.87 -9.64
C VAL A 359 -8.15 8.44 -9.32
N TRP A 360 -8.25 9.31 -8.31
CA TRP A 360 -9.44 10.14 -8.09
C TRP A 360 -9.08 11.62 -8.22
N ASP A 361 -9.95 12.38 -8.88
CA ASP A 361 -9.77 13.82 -9.12
C ASP A 361 -11.05 14.54 -8.73
N ALA A 362 -10.95 15.53 -7.84
CA ALA A 362 -12.08 16.14 -7.15
C ALA A 362 -12.28 17.60 -7.58
N LYS A 363 -13.53 17.97 -7.87
CA LYS A 363 -13.89 19.27 -8.42
C LYS A 363 -15.13 19.84 -7.75
N TYR A 364 -15.01 21.07 -7.24
CA TYR A 364 -16.02 21.81 -6.51
C TYR A 364 -16.72 22.86 -7.39
N TYR A 365 -17.18 22.45 -8.56
CA TYR A 365 -18.01 23.28 -9.43
C TYR A 365 -18.96 22.39 -10.23
N ARG A 366 -20.03 22.98 -10.77
CA ARG A 366 -20.97 22.25 -11.63
C ARG A 366 -20.24 21.67 -12.83
N GLU A 367 -20.42 20.38 -13.06
CA GLU A 367 -20.15 19.81 -14.37
C GLU A 367 -20.90 20.65 -15.43
N ARG A 368 -20.22 21.08 -16.49
CA ARG A 368 -20.81 21.94 -17.54
C ARG A 368 -21.00 21.15 -18.84
N GLU A 369 -21.58 19.95 -18.83
CA GLU A 369 -21.58 19.12 -20.04
C GLU A 369 -22.74 18.17 -20.33
N THR A 370 -22.79 17.78 -21.61
CA THR A 370 -23.60 16.76 -22.26
C THR A 370 -22.69 15.67 -22.85
N SER A 371 -23.20 14.47 -23.10
CA SER A 371 -22.43 13.28 -23.51
C SER A 371 -21.67 13.38 -24.86
N ALA A 372 -21.78 14.47 -25.60
CA ALA A 372 -21.25 14.62 -26.97
C ALA A 372 -19.89 15.32 -27.07
N ALA A 373 -19.43 16.02 -26.02
CA ALA A 373 -18.12 16.65 -25.97
C ALA A 373 -17.61 16.58 -24.52
N PRO A 374 -16.48 15.91 -24.23
CA PRO A 374 -16.00 15.73 -22.86
C PRO A 374 -15.20 16.94 -22.32
N SER A 375 -15.31 17.13 -21.00
CA SER A 375 -14.92 18.35 -20.29
C SER A 375 -13.43 18.41 -20.15
N SER A 376 -12.92 19.61 -19.88
CA SER A 376 -11.51 19.79 -19.55
C SER A 376 -11.03 18.78 -18.48
N PRO A 377 -11.79 18.52 -17.38
CA PRO A 377 -11.46 17.45 -16.42
C PRO A 377 -11.44 16.04 -16.98
N VAL A 378 -12.40 15.64 -17.83
CA VAL A 378 -12.41 14.31 -18.44
C VAL A 378 -11.22 14.14 -19.38
N LYS A 379 -10.95 15.13 -20.23
CA LYS A 379 -9.79 15.13 -21.13
C LYS A 379 -8.48 15.07 -20.35
N ARG A 380 -8.37 15.86 -19.28
CA ARG A 380 -7.22 15.85 -18.37
C ARG A 380 -7.05 14.50 -17.69
N MET A 381 -8.13 13.91 -17.15
CA MET A 381 -8.09 12.58 -16.56
C MET A 381 -7.61 11.53 -17.55
N ILE A 382 -8.12 11.51 -18.79
CA ILE A 382 -7.65 10.56 -19.83
C ILE A 382 -6.16 10.76 -20.12
N ALA A 383 -5.70 12.01 -20.20
CA ALA A 383 -4.28 12.32 -20.37
C ALA A 383 -3.46 11.82 -19.17
N ASP A 384 -3.87 12.12 -17.94
CA ASP A 384 -3.20 11.73 -16.70
C ASP A 384 -3.12 10.20 -16.58
N LEU A 385 -4.22 9.48 -16.84
CA LEU A 385 -4.23 8.02 -16.87
C LEU A 385 -3.25 7.46 -17.92
N THR A 386 -3.15 8.09 -19.09
CA THR A 386 -2.24 7.67 -20.16
C THR A 386 -0.78 7.93 -19.78
N LEU A 387 -0.48 9.09 -19.18
CA LEU A 387 0.85 9.45 -18.70
C LEU A 387 1.32 8.56 -17.56
N LEU A 388 0.41 8.25 -16.62
CA LEU A 388 0.69 7.41 -15.45
C LEU A 388 0.64 5.91 -15.75
N GLY A 389 0.14 5.51 -16.92
CA GLY A 389 -0.09 4.11 -17.28
C GLY A 389 -1.21 3.43 -16.49
N GLU A 390 -2.13 4.23 -15.94
CA GLU A 390 -3.27 3.79 -15.17
C GLU A 390 -4.47 3.50 -16.08
N GLY A 391 -5.26 2.49 -15.71
CA GLY A 391 -6.45 2.12 -16.49
C GLY A 391 -7.72 2.85 -16.05
N ARG A 392 -7.74 3.44 -14.85
CA ARG A 392 -8.99 3.89 -14.23
C ARG A 392 -8.85 5.18 -13.44
N GLY A 393 -9.78 6.10 -13.73
CA GLY A 393 -9.94 7.37 -13.05
C GLY A 393 -11.38 7.55 -12.56
N THR A 394 -11.55 8.22 -11.42
CA THR A 394 -12.88 8.68 -10.96
C THR A 394 -12.84 10.19 -10.77
N LEU A 395 -13.74 10.90 -11.43
CA LEU A 395 -13.99 12.32 -11.24
C LEU A 395 -15.09 12.50 -10.19
N LEU A 396 -14.75 13.15 -9.08
CA LEU A 396 -15.66 13.46 -7.99
C LEU A 396 -16.14 14.90 -8.13
N PHE A 397 -17.38 15.11 -8.53
CA PHE A 397 -17.97 16.44 -8.60
C PHE A 397 -18.89 16.68 -7.42
N ALA A 398 -18.81 17.88 -6.82
CA ALA A 398 -19.80 18.26 -5.81
C ALA A 398 -21.22 18.34 -6.40
N PHE A 399 -21.35 18.77 -7.66
CA PHE A 399 -22.63 18.97 -8.34
C PHE A 399 -22.59 18.52 -9.81
N LEU A 400 -23.54 17.68 -10.22
CA LEU A 400 -23.74 17.26 -11.62
C LEU A 400 -24.91 18.02 -12.26
N THR A 401 -24.81 18.42 -13.52
CA THR A 401 -25.90 19.06 -14.26
C THR A 401 -26.86 18.00 -14.81
N GLY A 402 -28.10 17.93 -14.28
CA GLY A 402 -29.11 17.00 -14.84
C GLY A 402 -30.20 16.48 -13.91
N GLY A 403 -30.72 17.29 -12.97
CA GLY A 403 -31.80 16.88 -12.08
C GLY A 403 -32.79 18.00 -11.77
N ALA A 404 -33.52 18.48 -12.77
CA ALA A 404 -34.59 19.48 -12.58
C ALA A 404 -35.90 18.88 -12.03
N THR A 405 -35.88 17.65 -11.49
CA THR A 405 -37.04 16.98 -10.91
C THR A 405 -36.68 16.43 -9.53
N THR A 406 -36.85 17.27 -8.51
CA THR A 406 -37.32 16.97 -7.13
C THR A 406 -36.78 15.76 -6.34
N THR A 407 -35.71 15.09 -6.79
CA THR A 407 -34.97 14.10 -5.98
C THR A 407 -33.48 14.22 -6.28
N SER A 408 -32.71 14.36 -5.22
CA SER A 408 -31.29 14.70 -5.11
C SER A 408 -30.34 13.58 -5.57
N GLN A 409 -30.46 13.06 -6.80
CA GLN A 409 -29.49 12.11 -7.35
C GLN A 409 -29.19 12.38 -8.84
N GLY A 410 -28.17 13.19 -9.09
CA GLY A 410 -27.49 13.16 -10.40
C GLY A 410 -26.91 11.77 -10.62
N ARG A 411 -27.30 11.08 -11.69
CA ARG A 411 -26.84 9.70 -11.94
C ARG A 411 -25.35 9.67 -12.28
N SER A 412 -24.57 8.87 -11.55
CA SER A 412 -23.20 8.53 -11.91
C SER A 412 -23.15 7.93 -13.32
N TYR A 413 -22.14 8.27 -14.11
CA TYR A 413 -21.97 7.70 -15.44
C TYR A 413 -20.50 7.34 -15.73
N ARG A 414 -20.28 6.56 -16.79
CA ARG A 414 -18.97 6.01 -17.14
C ARG A 414 -18.65 6.30 -18.60
N LEU A 415 -17.44 6.76 -18.85
CA LEU A 415 -16.89 7.01 -20.18
C LEU A 415 -15.82 5.97 -20.49
N ARG A 416 -15.85 5.47 -21.73
CA ARG A 416 -14.88 4.55 -22.31
C ARG A 416 -14.56 4.99 -23.74
N PRO A 417 -13.33 4.78 -24.24
CA PRO A 417 -13.02 4.99 -25.65
C PRO A 417 -14.02 4.21 -26.53
N ALA A 418 -14.55 4.86 -27.57
CA ALA A 418 -15.36 4.18 -28.57
C ALA A 418 -14.45 3.37 -29.51
N ASP A 419 -14.95 2.25 -30.05
CA ASP A 419 -14.19 1.28 -30.85
C ASP A 419 -13.48 1.86 -32.10
N ARG A 420 -13.79 3.11 -32.50
CA ARG A 420 -13.38 3.71 -33.77
C ARG A 420 -12.07 4.51 -33.74
N ASP A 421 -11.55 4.92 -32.57
CA ASP A 421 -10.35 5.76 -32.44
C ASP A 421 -9.26 5.13 -31.55
N GLN A 422 -8.78 3.93 -31.95
CA GLN A 422 -7.90 3.07 -31.14
C GLN A 422 -6.40 3.49 -31.13
N SER A 423 -6.10 4.76 -30.84
CA SER A 423 -4.74 5.15 -30.46
C SER A 423 -4.50 5.08 -28.93
N ILE A 424 -5.59 5.02 -28.16
CA ILE A 424 -5.61 5.03 -26.69
C ILE A 424 -5.85 3.61 -26.15
N VAL A 425 -5.34 3.34 -24.95
CA VAL A 425 -5.57 2.13 -24.15
C VAL A 425 -7.09 1.82 -24.09
N PRO A 426 -7.60 0.75 -24.74
CA PRO A 426 -9.03 0.56 -24.97
C PRO A 426 -9.82 0.21 -23.70
N ASP A 427 -9.14 -0.23 -22.64
CA ASP A 427 -9.75 -0.50 -21.33
C ASP A 427 -9.69 0.68 -20.36
N GLN A 428 -9.20 1.84 -20.79
CA GLN A 428 -9.28 3.06 -19.99
C GLN A 428 -10.73 3.42 -19.68
N GLN A 429 -10.98 3.74 -18.42
CA GLN A 429 -12.31 4.07 -17.95
C GLN A 429 -12.26 5.28 -17.03
N VAL A 430 -13.10 6.28 -17.32
CA VAL A 430 -13.36 7.41 -16.43
C VAL A 430 -14.76 7.28 -15.88
N ALA A 431 -14.90 7.20 -14.55
CA ALA A 431 -16.19 7.26 -13.88
C ALA A 431 -16.44 8.70 -13.39
N VAL A 432 -17.66 9.20 -13.54
CA VAL A 432 -18.07 10.50 -13.01
C VAL A 432 -19.10 10.22 -11.90
N GLN A 433 -18.78 10.67 -10.69
CA GLN A 433 -19.54 10.37 -9.49
C GLN A 433 -19.83 11.68 -8.71
N PRO A 434 -21.09 11.93 -8.30
CA PRO A 434 -21.38 13.03 -7.40
C PRO A 434 -20.90 12.70 -5.98
N LEU A 435 -20.35 13.69 -5.28
CA LEU A 435 -20.03 13.63 -3.86
C LEU A 435 -20.34 15.01 -3.25
N CYS A 436 -21.62 15.26 -2.99
CA CYS A 436 -22.08 16.52 -2.44
C CYS A 436 -21.75 16.58 -0.94
N PRO A 437 -21.10 17.64 -0.43
CA PRO A 437 -20.97 17.82 1.01
C PRO A 437 -22.33 18.05 1.66
N ASP A 438 -22.54 17.45 2.83
CA ASP A 438 -23.75 17.57 3.63
C ASP A 438 -23.40 17.48 5.12
N THR A 439 -24.29 18.00 5.96
CA THR A 439 -24.29 17.80 7.41
C THR A 439 -24.77 16.41 7.81
N ASP A 440 -25.67 15.79 7.04
CA ASP A 440 -26.00 14.37 7.20
C ASP A 440 -24.99 13.52 6.41
N LEU A 441 -24.13 12.81 7.15
CA LEU A 441 -23.00 12.10 6.56
C LEU A 441 -23.39 10.75 5.95
N HIS A 442 -24.63 10.29 6.08
CA HIS A 442 -25.02 8.95 5.62
C HIS A 442 -24.74 8.73 4.12
N ASP A 443 -25.17 9.68 3.28
CA ASP A 443 -24.98 9.58 1.82
C ASP A 443 -23.52 9.77 1.40
N VAL A 444 -22.80 10.67 2.11
CA VAL A 444 -21.36 10.89 1.91
C VAL A 444 -20.59 9.61 2.21
N GLN A 445 -20.81 9.01 3.39
CA GLN A 445 -20.16 7.77 3.81
C GLN A 445 -20.50 6.61 2.88
N THR A 446 -21.77 6.48 2.47
CA THR A 446 -22.20 5.46 1.52
C THR A 446 -21.46 5.59 0.17
N THR A 447 -21.31 6.81 -0.32
CA THR A 447 -20.56 7.09 -1.56
C THR A 447 -19.08 6.77 -1.42
N LEU A 448 -18.44 7.22 -0.33
CA LEU A 448 -17.02 6.93 -0.06
C LEU A 448 -16.75 5.42 0.10
N MET A 449 -17.64 4.70 0.79
CA MET A 449 -17.58 3.25 0.89
C MET A 449 -17.70 2.59 -0.50
N ALA A 450 -18.62 3.05 -1.34
CA ALA A 450 -18.77 2.53 -2.69
C ALA A 450 -17.50 2.75 -3.52
N LEU A 451 -16.84 3.91 -3.40
CA LEU A 451 -15.55 4.19 -4.04
C LEU A 451 -14.45 3.23 -3.57
N LEU A 452 -14.34 3.01 -2.25
CA LEU A 452 -13.38 2.08 -1.66
C LEU A 452 -13.65 0.63 -2.10
N ASN A 453 -14.91 0.20 -2.14
CA ASN A 453 -15.31 -1.11 -2.62
C ASN A 453 -14.96 -1.32 -4.11
N VAL A 454 -15.19 -0.30 -4.94
CA VAL A 454 -14.81 -0.33 -6.36
C VAL A 454 -13.29 -0.41 -6.53
N ALA A 455 -12.52 0.33 -5.72
CA ALA A 455 -11.06 0.24 -5.74
C ALA A 455 -10.57 -1.13 -5.26
N HIS A 456 -11.13 -1.64 -4.17
CA HIS A 456 -10.81 -2.93 -3.58
C HIS A 456 -11.03 -4.08 -4.58
N ALA A 457 -12.21 -4.15 -5.19
CA ALA A 457 -12.55 -5.17 -6.19
C ALA A 457 -11.59 -5.18 -7.41
N ARG A 458 -10.83 -4.11 -7.63
CA ARG A 458 -9.89 -3.98 -8.75
C ARG A 458 -8.43 -4.21 -8.36
N LEU A 459 -8.07 -3.85 -7.14
CA LEU A 459 -6.69 -3.84 -6.66
C LEU A 459 -6.36 -5.03 -5.75
N ARG A 460 -7.36 -5.77 -5.27
CA ARG A 460 -7.16 -6.86 -4.29
C ARG A 460 -6.35 -8.06 -4.80
N GLU A 461 -6.42 -8.33 -6.11
CA GLU A 461 -5.74 -9.45 -6.77
C GLU A 461 -4.42 -9.00 -7.40
N PRO A 462 -3.27 -9.56 -6.99
CA PRO A 462 -1.98 -9.25 -7.59
C PRO A 462 -1.91 -9.63 -9.07
N ARG A 463 -1.45 -8.68 -9.89
CA ARG A 463 -1.24 -8.89 -11.33
C ARG A 463 0.15 -9.48 -11.60
N ILE A 464 0.26 -10.80 -11.55
CA ILE A 464 1.54 -11.50 -11.74
C ILE A 464 1.87 -11.64 -13.24
N PRO A 465 2.97 -11.05 -13.74
CA PRO A 465 3.44 -11.27 -15.11
C PRO A 465 3.79 -12.75 -15.33
N ARG A 466 3.33 -13.33 -16.43
CA ARG A 466 3.66 -14.70 -16.84
C ARG A 466 4.08 -14.73 -18.31
N CYS A 467 4.92 -15.68 -18.69
CA CYS A 467 5.26 -15.88 -20.10
C CYS A 467 4.08 -16.58 -20.79
N GLN A 468 3.50 -15.91 -21.78
CA GLN A 468 2.44 -16.44 -22.64
C GLN A 468 2.83 -16.33 -24.12
N GLY A 469 4.15 -16.31 -24.40
CA GLY A 469 4.67 -16.18 -25.76
C GLY A 469 4.15 -17.29 -26.68
N VAL A 470 3.57 -16.90 -27.81
CA VAL A 470 3.05 -17.78 -28.84
C VAL A 470 3.93 -17.65 -30.07
N PHE A 471 4.46 -18.76 -30.58
CA PHE A 471 5.26 -18.73 -31.80
C PHE A 471 4.39 -18.46 -33.01
N LEU A 472 4.85 -17.54 -33.85
CA LEU A 472 4.24 -17.30 -35.15
C LEU A 472 4.61 -18.45 -36.11
N ASP A 473 3.62 -18.94 -36.84
CA ASP A 473 3.86 -19.95 -37.87
C ASP A 473 4.58 -19.32 -39.07
N THR A 474 5.68 -19.94 -39.50
CA THR A 474 6.56 -19.38 -40.53
C THR A 474 5.86 -19.22 -41.87
N LEU A 475 4.86 -20.07 -42.17
CA LEU A 475 4.04 -19.96 -43.38
C LEU A 475 3.11 -18.74 -43.31
N SER A 476 2.43 -18.55 -42.16
CA SER A 476 1.54 -17.40 -41.95
C SER A 476 2.26 -16.05 -41.99
N VAL A 477 3.53 -16.00 -41.56
CA VAL A 477 4.36 -14.79 -41.64
C VAL A 477 4.85 -14.56 -43.07
N ALA A 478 5.24 -15.61 -43.80
CA ALA A 478 5.72 -15.50 -45.17
C ALA A 478 4.63 -15.02 -46.16
N GLU A 479 3.38 -15.43 -45.97
CA GLU A 479 2.24 -15.02 -46.82
C GLU A 479 1.84 -13.55 -46.68
N ARG A 480 2.09 -12.93 -45.53
CA ARG A 480 1.72 -11.52 -45.26
C ARG A 480 2.81 -10.51 -45.62
N GLY A 481 4.00 -10.96 -46.05
CA GLY A 481 5.16 -10.11 -46.25
C GLY A 481 5.79 -9.63 -44.93
N ALA A 482 6.78 -8.74 -45.03
CA ALA A 482 7.45 -8.16 -43.87
C ALA A 482 6.45 -7.43 -42.96
N LEU A 483 6.39 -7.80 -41.68
CA LEU A 483 5.64 -7.03 -40.68
C LEU A 483 6.38 -5.72 -40.46
N LEU A 484 5.72 -4.58 -40.64
CA LEU A 484 6.33 -3.27 -40.43
C LEU A 484 6.00 -2.76 -39.01
N GLY A 485 7.01 -2.23 -38.34
CA GLY A 485 6.89 -1.48 -37.10
C GLY A 485 6.18 -0.14 -37.32
N ARG A 486 5.87 0.56 -36.22
CA ARG A 486 5.23 1.90 -36.27
C ARG A 486 6.11 2.96 -36.93
N ASP A 487 7.41 2.72 -36.94
CA ASP A 487 8.47 3.49 -37.60
C ASP A 487 8.70 3.07 -39.06
N GLY A 488 8.00 2.05 -39.55
CA GLY A 488 8.19 1.50 -40.89
C GLY A 488 9.36 0.52 -41.00
N GLU A 489 10.02 0.17 -39.89
CA GLU A 489 11.08 -0.84 -39.92
C GLU A 489 10.51 -2.25 -40.08
N ILE A 490 11.24 -3.11 -40.79
CA ILE A 490 10.86 -4.52 -40.93
C ILE A 490 11.11 -5.23 -39.59
N LEU A 491 10.03 -5.61 -38.94
CA LEU A 491 10.06 -6.50 -37.78
C LEU A 491 10.23 -7.94 -38.28
N ALA A 492 11.19 -8.65 -37.69
CA ALA A 492 11.31 -10.11 -37.81
C ALA A 492 10.93 -10.80 -36.47
N PRO A 493 9.66 -10.68 -36.00
CA PRO A 493 9.23 -11.32 -34.79
C PRO A 493 8.98 -12.81 -35.06
N ASP A 494 9.44 -13.65 -34.16
CA ASP A 494 9.11 -15.08 -34.13
C ASP A 494 8.08 -15.41 -33.04
N LEU A 495 7.73 -14.42 -32.20
CA LEU A 495 6.81 -14.52 -31.07
C LEU A 495 5.80 -13.39 -31.03
N VAL A 496 4.58 -13.75 -30.64
CA VAL A 496 3.54 -12.84 -30.14
C VAL A 496 3.49 -13.03 -28.63
N CYS A 497 3.71 -11.97 -27.86
CA CYS A 497 3.69 -12.03 -26.40
C CYS A 497 2.51 -11.21 -25.82
N PRO A 498 1.39 -11.86 -25.49
CA PRO A 498 0.32 -11.23 -24.71
C PRO A 498 0.81 -10.79 -23.33
N LYS A 499 0.27 -9.67 -22.84
CA LYS A 499 0.54 -9.08 -21.53
C LYS A 499 -0.76 -8.88 -20.75
N PRO A 500 -1.44 -9.96 -20.32
CA PRO A 500 -2.75 -9.84 -19.66
C PRO A 500 -2.71 -9.04 -18.35
N HIS A 501 -1.55 -8.98 -17.67
CA HIS A 501 -1.36 -8.15 -16.48
C HIS A 501 -1.42 -6.64 -16.78
N ILE A 502 -1.13 -6.24 -18.03
CA ILE A 502 -1.34 -4.88 -18.52
C ILE A 502 -2.79 -4.71 -18.99
N GLY A 503 -3.24 -5.62 -19.85
CA GLY A 503 -4.61 -5.68 -20.37
C GLY A 503 -4.75 -6.73 -21.48
N PRO A 504 -5.96 -7.22 -21.77
CA PRO A 504 -6.19 -8.29 -22.75
C PRO A 504 -5.83 -7.90 -24.18
N TRP A 505 -5.79 -6.60 -24.47
CA TRP A 505 -5.43 -6.02 -25.77
C TRP A 505 -3.92 -5.83 -25.95
N ARG A 506 -3.12 -5.91 -24.88
CA ARG A 506 -1.70 -5.63 -24.96
C ARG A 506 -0.96 -6.88 -25.44
N VAL A 507 -0.43 -6.77 -26.64
CA VAL A 507 0.33 -7.83 -27.30
C VAL A 507 1.58 -7.21 -27.90
N ASP A 508 2.74 -7.73 -27.54
CA ASP A 508 4.03 -7.29 -28.08
C ASP A 508 4.51 -8.27 -29.16
N LEU A 509 5.03 -7.74 -30.27
CA LEU A 509 5.76 -8.52 -31.26
C LEU A 509 7.21 -8.65 -30.80
N VAL A 510 7.67 -9.88 -30.65
CA VAL A 510 8.91 -10.19 -29.97
C VAL A 510 9.78 -11.08 -30.85
N ASN A 511 11.08 -10.82 -30.87
CA ASN A 511 12.08 -11.76 -31.32
C ASN A 511 12.65 -12.48 -30.08
N ARG A 512 12.58 -13.81 -30.06
CA ARG A 512 13.02 -14.63 -28.93
C ARG A 512 14.47 -14.37 -28.56
N ASN A 513 15.34 -14.31 -29.54
CA ASN A 513 16.78 -14.19 -29.32
C ASN A 513 17.19 -12.77 -28.90
N ALA A 514 16.51 -11.76 -29.44
CA ALA A 514 16.85 -10.37 -29.13
C ALA A 514 16.21 -9.89 -27.82
N HIS A 515 14.96 -10.28 -27.52
CA HIS A 515 14.18 -9.61 -26.47
C HIS A 515 13.79 -10.50 -25.28
N CYS A 516 13.54 -11.82 -25.47
CA CYS A 516 13.07 -12.67 -24.36
C CYS A 516 14.13 -12.78 -23.26
N CYS A 517 13.75 -12.39 -22.03
CA CYS A 517 14.63 -12.35 -20.85
C CYS A 517 15.89 -11.48 -21.03
N ARG A 518 15.90 -10.57 -22.02
CA ARG A 518 17.02 -9.66 -22.31
C ARG A 518 16.58 -8.19 -22.35
N ASP A 519 15.35 -7.92 -22.77
CA ASP A 519 14.79 -6.57 -22.80
C ASP A 519 13.57 -6.47 -21.86
N GLY A 520 13.71 -5.72 -20.76
CA GLY A 520 12.64 -5.48 -19.80
C GLY A 520 11.45 -4.67 -20.36
N ARG A 521 11.61 -3.97 -21.50
CA ARG A 521 10.51 -3.29 -22.19
C ARG A 521 9.51 -4.25 -22.81
N LEU A 522 9.99 -5.44 -23.19
CA LEU A 522 9.22 -6.44 -23.94
C LEU A 522 9.03 -7.74 -23.15
N CYS A 523 9.96 -8.11 -22.27
CA CYS A 523 9.87 -9.29 -21.42
C CYS A 523 9.61 -8.91 -19.96
N HIS A 524 8.41 -9.16 -19.47
CA HIS A 524 7.99 -8.78 -18.10
C HIS A 524 8.18 -9.90 -17.08
N ILE A 525 8.64 -11.08 -17.51
CA ILE A 525 9.13 -12.12 -16.60
C ILE A 525 10.64 -12.00 -16.33
N ILE A 526 11.30 -10.99 -16.91
CA ILE A 526 12.73 -10.77 -16.73
C ILE A 526 13.06 -10.65 -15.23
N SER A 527 14.22 -11.19 -14.83
CA SER A 527 14.67 -11.23 -13.43
C SER A 527 13.79 -12.04 -12.46
N GLN A 528 12.69 -12.66 -12.91
CA GLN A 528 11.92 -13.58 -12.07
C GLN A 528 12.70 -14.91 -11.89
N PRO A 529 12.64 -15.54 -10.72
CA PRO A 529 13.24 -16.86 -10.52
C PRO A 529 12.73 -17.88 -11.54
N GLY A 530 13.66 -18.52 -12.25
CA GLY A 530 13.32 -19.52 -13.29
C GLY A 530 12.75 -18.94 -14.60
N ALA A 531 12.84 -17.62 -14.80
CA ALA A 531 12.46 -17.00 -16.06
C ALA A 531 13.32 -17.52 -17.21
N ALA A 532 12.66 -18.06 -18.24
CA ALA A 532 13.34 -18.54 -19.44
C ALA A 532 12.53 -18.17 -20.69
N PRO A 533 13.19 -18.00 -21.85
CA PRO A 533 12.51 -17.89 -23.13
C PRO A 533 11.57 -19.08 -23.37
N PRO A 534 10.39 -18.87 -23.99
CA PRO A 534 9.49 -19.96 -24.34
C PRO A 534 10.18 -20.93 -25.31
N VAL A 535 9.90 -22.22 -25.20
CA VAL A 535 10.49 -23.27 -26.04
C VAL A 535 9.55 -23.54 -27.21
N ARG A 536 10.09 -23.55 -28.44
CA ARG A 536 9.30 -23.87 -29.63
C ARG A 536 9.11 -25.39 -29.68
N PRO A 537 7.87 -25.92 -29.80
CA PRO A 537 7.67 -27.34 -30.02
C PRO A 537 8.36 -27.74 -31.34
N PRO A 538 9.37 -28.62 -31.31
CA PRO A 538 10.13 -28.97 -32.50
C PRO A 538 9.27 -29.82 -33.43
N ARG A 539 9.30 -29.51 -34.73
CA ARG A 539 8.58 -30.27 -35.77
C ARG A 539 9.46 -31.31 -36.46
N ASN A 540 10.78 -31.17 -36.37
CA ASN A 540 11.77 -32.08 -36.94
C ASN A 540 13.01 -32.17 -36.05
N ALA A 541 13.88 -33.13 -36.33
CA ALA A 541 15.07 -33.41 -35.54
C ALA A 541 16.10 -32.24 -35.53
N ARG A 542 16.15 -31.41 -36.58
CA ARG A 542 17.03 -30.21 -36.59
C ARG A 542 16.51 -29.14 -35.62
N GLU A 543 15.21 -28.88 -35.62
CA GLU A 543 14.59 -27.98 -34.66
C GLU A 543 14.73 -28.49 -33.22
N LEU A 544 14.61 -29.80 -33.00
CA LEU A 544 14.89 -30.41 -31.71
C LEU A 544 16.32 -30.12 -31.26
N LEU A 545 17.31 -30.36 -32.12
CA LEU A 545 18.72 -30.09 -31.81
C LEU A 545 18.94 -28.63 -31.42
N THR A 546 18.42 -27.68 -32.20
CA THR A 546 18.52 -26.25 -31.89
C THR A 546 17.87 -25.87 -30.56
N GLU A 547 16.72 -26.48 -30.21
CA GLU A 547 16.07 -26.21 -28.93
C GLU A 547 16.81 -26.86 -27.75
N LEU A 548 17.42 -28.03 -27.95
CA LEU A 548 18.28 -28.67 -26.94
C LEU A 548 19.53 -27.83 -26.68
N GLU A 549 20.24 -27.40 -27.72
CA GLU A 549 21.40 -26.50 -27.63
C GLU A 549 21.05 -25.24 -26.81
N ARG A 550 19.89 -24.63 -27.07
CA ARG A 550 19.41 -23.45 -26.32
C ARG A 550 19.09 -23.74 -24.86
N LEU A 551 18.55 -24.91 -24.54
CA LEU A 551 18.29 -25.30 -23.15
C LEU A 551 19.58 -25.46 -22.36
N PHE A 552 20.65 -25.92 -23.02
CA PHE A 552 21.98 -25.98 -22.45
C PHE A 552 22.60 -24.57 -22.31
N GLU A 553 22.54 -23.71 -23.32
CA GLU A 553 23.08 -22.34 -23.28
C GLU A 553 22.45 -21.42 -22.21
N ALA A 554 21.20 -21.69 -21.81
CA ALA A 554 20.47 -20.85 -20.86
C ALA A 554 20.83 -21.08 -19.37
N GLY A 555 21.75 -21.99 -19.06
CA GLY A 555 22.27 -22.20 -17.72
C GLY A 555 23.37 -21.18 -17.37
N ASP A 556 23.25 -20.47 -16.26
CA ASP A 556 24.31 -19.59 -15.76
C ASP A 556 25.54 -20.45 -15.41
N LEU A 557 26.63 -20.28 -16.17
CA LEU A 557 27.70 -21.28 -16.32
C LEU A 557 28.57 -21.46 -15.06
N ASP A 558 28.60 -20.46 -14.17
CA ASP A 558 29.61 -20.43 -13.10
C ASP A 558 29.17 -21.05 -11.78
N THR A 559 27.87 -21.29 -11.55
CA THR A 559 27.37 -22.03 -10.37
C THR A 559 25.97 -22.61 -10.61
N LEU A 560 25.83 -23.70 -11.39
CA LEU A 560 24.57 -24.45 -11.37
C LEU A 560 24.46 -25.22 -10.04
N ASP A 561 23.51 -24.82 -9.20
CA ASP A 561 23.08 -25.62 -8.06
C ASP A 561 22.32 -26.89 -8.52
N GLU A 562 22.13 -27.85 -7.62
CA GLU A 562 21.45 -29.12 -7.95
C GLU A 562 19.99 -28.91 -8.41
N ASP A 563 19.35 -27.82 -7.95
CA ASP A 563 17.99 -27.43 -8.36
C ASP A 563 17.94 -26.86 -9.78
N ALA A 564 18.98 -26.16 -10.24
CA ALA A 564 19.11 -25.70 -11.62
C ALA A 564 19.32 -26.89 -12.57
N VAL A 565 20.17 -27.86 -12.20
CA VAL A 565 20.37 -29.10 -12.96
C VAL A 565 19.05 -29.87 -13.11
N GLU A 566 18.30 -30.04 -12.02
CA GLU A 566 17.00 -30.73 -12.04
C GLU A 566 15.97 -30.02 -12.93
N ARG A 567 15.95 -28.68 -12.94
CA ARG A 567 15.08 -27.89 -13.83
C ARG A 567 15.44 -28.07 -15.29
N VAL A 568 16.74 -28.09 -15.63
CA VAL A 568 17.21 -28.33 -17.01
C VAL A 568 16.82 -29.74 -17.46
N MET A 569 17.07 -30.76 -16.65
CA MET A 569 16.71 -32.15 -16.96
C MET A 569 15.20 -32.30 -17.20
N SER A 570 14.37 -31.71 -16.32
CA SER A 570 12.91 -31.76 -16.45
C SER A 570 12.41 -31.09 -17.75
N ARG A 571 13.06 -30.00 -18.17
CA ARG A 571 12.74 -29.31 -19.44
C ARG A 571 13.13 -30.15 -20.66
N ILE A 572 14.27 -30.84 -20.60
CA ILE A 572 14.74 -31.73 -21.67
C ILE A 572 13.81 -32.94 -21.80
N GLU A 573 13.39 -33.56 -20.69
CA GLU A 573 12.41 -34.65 -20.69
C GLU A 573 11.08 -34.20 -21.33
N ALA A 574 10.57 -33.03 -20.91
CA ALA A 574 9.33 -32.49 -21.44
C ALA A 574 9.41 -32.17 -22.94
N LEU A 575 10.53 -31.58 -23.40
CA LEU A 575 10.77 -31.29 -24.81
C LEU A 575 10.82 -32.56 -25.65
N SER A 576 11.56 -33.57 -25.17
CA SER A 576 11.75 -34.85 -25.86
C SER A 576 10.46 -35.64 -25.97
N ARG A 577 9.69 -35.70 -24.87
CA ARG A 577 8.36 -36.30 -24.87
C ARG A 577 7.43 -35.57 -25.83
N ARG A 578 7.41 -34.22 -25.79
CA ARG A 578 6.57 -33.42 -26.68
C ARG A 578 6.94 -33.62 -28.16
N PHE A 579 8.22 -33.76 -28.47
CA PHE A 579 8.66 -34.09 -29.81
C PHE A 579 8.16 -35.47 -30.26
N ALA A 580 8.30 -36.49 -29.41
CA ALA A 580 7.80 -37.84 -29.67
C ALA A 580 6.26 -37.88 -29.83
N GLU A 581 5.52 -37.03 -29.13
CA GLU A 581 4.08 -36.85 -29.32
C GLU A 581 3.75 -36.29 -30.72
N ILE A 582 4.46 -35.24 -31.13
CA ILE A 582 4.23 -34.54 -32.41
C ILE A 582 4.58 -35.45 -33.60
N THR A 583 5.68 -36.18 -33.52
CA THR A 583 6.11 -37.12 -34.58
C THR A 583 5.30 -38.42 -34.58
N GLY A 584 4.45 -38.63 -33.58
CA GLY A 584 3.66 -39.86 -33.40
C GLY A 584 4.45 -41.04 -32.81
N ALA A 585 5.75 -40.87 -32.55
CA ALA A 585 6.61 -41.90 -31.95
C ALA A 585 6.11 -42.36 -30.57
N LEU A 586 5.43 -41.49 -29.81
CA LEU A 586 4.85 -41.86 -28.51
C LEU A 586 3.79 -42.99 -28.64
N LYS A 587 3.11 -43.09 -29.79
CA LYS A 587 2.12 -44.16 -30.05
C LYS A 587 2.76 -45.51 -30.39
N ASP A 588 4.05 -45.51 -30.75
CA ASP A 588 4.84 -46.70 -31.11
C ASP A 588 6.09 -46.86 -30.22
N LEU A 589 5.99 -46.49 -28.94
CA LEU A 589 7.10 -46.64 -27.98
C LEU A 589 7.56 -48.09 -27.84
N ARG A 590 6.67 -49.07 -28.05
CA ARG A 590 6.99 -50.51 -27.97
C ARG A 590 8.13 -50.91 -28.90
N ARG A 591 8.26 -50.25 -30.07
CA ARG A 591 9.39 -50.49 -30.98
C ARG A 591 10.72 -50.08 -30.35
N TYR A 592 10.75 -48.99 -29.60
CA TYR A 592 11.95 -48.51 -28.91
C TYR A 592 12.22 -49.32 -27.63
N GLU A 593 11.18 -49.80 -26.95
CA GLU A 593 11.32 -50.78 -25.86
C GLU A 593 11.93 -52.10 -26.35
N ALA A 594 11.52 -52.61 -27.52
CA ALA A 594 12.11 -53.81 -28.09
C ALA A 594 13.63 -53.66 -28.35
N LYS A 595 14.05 -52.48 -28.84
CA LYS A 595 15.48 -52.16 -29.01
C LYS A 595 16.24 -52.15 -27.68
N LEU A 596 15.61 -51.80 -26.55
CA LEU A 596 16.25 -51.89 -25.24
C LEU A 596 16.50 -53.36 -24.85
N GLY A 597 15.57 -54.25 -25.23
CA GLY A 597 15.76 -55.70 -25.11
C GLY A 597 17.00 -56.17 -25.87
N ASP A 598 17.16 -55.74 -27.13
CA ASP A 598 18.32 -56.06 -27.98
C ASP A 598 19.65 -55.48 -27.43
N ILE A 599 19.60 -54.48 -26.55
CA ILE A 599 20.76 -53.84 -25.90
C ILE A 599 20.93 -54.36 -24.46
N GLY A 600 20.44 -55.56 -24.14
CA GLY A 600 20.75 -56.28 -22.89
C GLY A 600 19.78 -56.07 -21.73
N LEU A 601 18.65 -55.37 -21.92
CA LEU A 601 17.59 -55.22 -20.89
C LEU A 601 16.44 -56.23 -21.05
N ASP A 602 16.53 -57.21 -21.94
CA ASP A 602 15.46 -58.19 -22.22
C ASP A 602 14.92 -58.85 -20.94
N ARG A 603 15.81 -59.17 -20.00
CA ARG A 603 15.51 -59.86 -18.74
C ARG A 603 14.99 -58.94 -17.63
N THR A 604 15.23 -57.64 -17.68
CA THR A 604 14.95 -56.73 -16.54
C THR A 604 14.03 -55.57 -16.90
N LEU A 605 13.76 -55.31 -18.19
CA LEU A 605 12.93 -54.20 -18.64
C LEU A 605 11.53 -54.27 -18.01
N HIS A 606 10.98 -55.46 -17.78
CA HIS A 606 9.68 -55.67 -17.14
C HIS A 606 9.65 -55.33 -15.64
N LEU A 607 10.82 -55.22 -14.99
CA LEU A 607 10.96 -54.83 -13.57
C LEU A 607 10.90 -53.31 -13.38
N LEU A 608 10.99 -52.53 -14.47
CA LEU A 608 10.89 -51.08 -14.45
C LEU A 608 9.45 -50.59 -14.50
N GLY A 609 9.19 -49.48 -13.81
CA GLY A 609 7.91 -48.78 -13.89
C GLY A 609 7.62 -48.24 -15.30
N ALA A 610 6.35 -47.91 -15.57
CA ALA A 610 5.94 -47.40 -16.88
C ALA A 610 6.66 -46.10 -17.26
N THR A 611 6.91 -45.22 -16.28
CA THR A 611 7.63 -43.95 -16.47
C THR A 611 9.10 -44.14 -16.80
N GLU A 612 9.74 -45.13 -16.19
CA GLU A 612 11.15 -45.44 -16.45
C GLU A 612 11.35 -46.09 -17.82
N ARG A 613 10.45 -47.03 -18.19
CA ARG A 613 10.42 -47.61 -19.54
C ARG A 613 10.19 -46.56 -20.62
N GLU A 614 9.24 -45.65 -20.41
CA GLU A 614 9.01 -44.52 -21.32
C GLU A 614 10.28 -43.66 -21.46
N SER A 615 10.94 -43.31 -20.36
CA SER A 615 12.17 -42.49 -20.41
C SER A 615 13.32 -43.19 -21.14
N LEU A 616 13.54 -44.50 -20.92
CA LEU A 616 14.55 -45.25 -21.67
C LEU A 616 14.20 -45.35 -23.16
N ALA A 617 12.93 -45.60 -23.49
CA ALA A 617 12.46 -45.65 -24.87
C ALA A 617 12.66 -44.29 -25.57
N LEU A 618 12.38 -43.18 -24.87
CA LEU A 618 12.66 -41.82 -25.33
C LEU A 618 14.16 -41.57 -25.54
N ALA A 619 15.05 -42.11 -24.70
CA ALA A 619 16.50 -42.01 -24.91
C ALA A 619 16.94 -42.66 -26.23
N ILE A 620 16.42 -43.85 -26.55
CA ILE A 620 16.72 -44.55 -27.80
C ILE A 620 16.10 -43.84 -29.00
N TYR A 621 14.88 -43.33 -28.84
CA TYR A 621 14.22 -42.52 -29.85
C TYR A 621 15.05 -41.27 -30.18
N LEU A 622 15.43 -40.48 -29.17
CA LEU A 622 16.25 -39.29 -29.34
C LEU A 622 17.58 -39.59 -30.02
N ARG A 623 18.28 -40.65 -29.62
CA ARG A 623 19.50 -41.09 -30.30
C ARG A 623 19.27 -41.28 -31.80
N ASP A 624 18.23 -42.01 -32.18
CA ASP A 624 17.94 -42.27 -33.60
C ASP A 624 17.66 -40.97 -34.37
N GLN A 625 16.98 -40.01 -33.74
CA GLN A 625 16.71 -38.69 -34.32
C GLN A 625 17.97 -37.82 -34.44
N LEU A 626 18.85 -37.86 -33.44
CA LEU A 626 20.13 -37.15 -33.43
C LEU A 626 21.11 -37.74 -34.46
N ASP A 627 21.11 -39.06 -34.61
CA ASP A 627 21.88 -39.77 -35.65
C ASP A 627 21.43 -39.34 -37.06
N GLU A 628 20.12 -39.18 -37.29
CA GLU A 628 19.54 -38.78 -38.59
C GLU A 628 20.02 -37.39 -39.05
N VAL A 629 20.23 -36.47 -38.11
CA VAL A 629 20.68 -35.10 -38.40
C VAL A 629 22.19 -34.90 -38.26
N GLY A 630 22.94 -35.96 -37.92
CA GLY A 630 24.38 -35.89 -37.72
C GLY A 630 24.80 -35.03 -36.52
N ALA A 631 24.03 -35.06 -35.43
CA ALA A 631 24.34 -34.29 -34.23
C ALA A 631 25.63 -34.77 -33.56
N ASN A 632 26.38 -33.84 -32.97
CA ASN A 632 27.61 -34.12 -32.23
C ASN A 632 27.39 -34.26 -30.72
N ASP A 633 26.19 -33.94 -30.22
CA ASP A 633 25.85 -33.95 -28.80
C ASP A 633 24.69 -34.89 -28.50
N TYR A 634 24.93 -35.86 -27.62
CA TYR A 634 23.97 -36.87 -27.15
C TYR A 634 23.58 -36.68 -25.67
N SER A 635 23.89 -35.51 -25.08
CA SER A 635 23.61 -35.19 -23.68
C SER A 635 22.15 -35.38 -23.29
N ALA A 636 21.21 -34.99 -24.15
CA ALA A 636 19.77 -35.19 -23.91
C ALA A 636 19.38 -36.67 -23.76
N SER A 637 19.99 -37.56 -24.56
CA SER A 637 19.74 -39.00 -24.45
C SER A 637 20.30 -39.56 -23.13
N ILE A 638 21.46 -39.04 -22.68
CA ILE A 638 22.09 -39.44 -21.41
C ILE A 638 21.26 -39.01 -20.22
N ILE A 639 20.68 -37.81 -20.26
CA ILE A 639 19.80 -37.30 -19.20
C ILE A 639 18.65 -38.27 -18.94
N HIS A 640 18.01 -38.79 -20.01
CA HIS A 640 16.94 -39.78 -19.88
C HIS A 640 17.40 -41.11 -19.24
N VAL A 641 18.60 -41.59 -19.60
CA VAL A 641 19.14 -42.83 -19.04
C VAL A 641 19.57 -42.65 -17.57
N ALA A 642 20.28 -41.56 -17.27
CA ALA A 642 20.72 -41.24 -15.91
C ALA A 642 19.53 -41.05 -14.96
N ARG A 643 18.44 -40.44 -15.45
CA ARG A 643 17.20 -40.26 -14.69
C ARG A 643 16.58 -41.59 -14.25
N VAL A 644 16.59 -42.59 -15.13
CA VAL A 644 16.01 -43.90 -14.84
C VAL A 644 16.77 -44.58 -13.71
N LEU A 645 18.10 -44.56 -13.77
CA LEU A 645 18.93 -45.08 -12.69
C LEU A 645 18.71 -44.31 -11.38
N GLU A 646 18.64 -42.98 -11.45
CA GLU A 646 18.38 -42.12 -10.29
C GLU A 646 17.05 -42.44 -9.61
N ARG A 647 15.96 -42.58 -10.37
CA ARG A 647 14.64 -42.89 -9.84
C ARG A 647 14.59 -44.29 -9.21
N GLU A 648 15.20 -45.28 -9.86
CA GLU A 648 15.25 -46.64 -9.33
C GLU A 648 16.09 -46.75 -8.06
N LEU A 649 17.18 -45.98 -7.96
CA LEU A 649 18.01 -45.89 -6.77
C LEU A 649 17.29 -45.12 -5.65
N GLN A 650 16.63 -44.01 -5.97
CA GLN A 650 15.81 -43.25 -5.03
C GLN A 650 14.69 -44.11 -4.45
N ARG A 651 13.98 -44.87 -5.30
CA ARG A 651 12.89 -45.76 -4.89
C ARG A 651 13.37 -46.82 -3.90
N ARG A 652 14.53 -47.42 -4.17
CA ARG A 652 15.15 -48.43 -3.31
C ARG A 652 15.66 -47.86 -1.99
N ILE A 653 16.29 -46.70 -2.02
CA ILE A 653 16.83 -46.07 -0.79
C ILE A 653 15.71 -45.58 0.12
N LEU A 654 14.65 -45.00 -0.43
CA LEU A 654 13.48 -44.59 0.35
C LEU A 654 12.62 -45.76 0.82
N SER A 655 12.87 -46.98 0.33
CA SER A 655 12.25 -48.20 0.87
C SER A 655 12.95 -48.74 2.11
N ILE A 656 14.14 -48.23 2.45
CA ILE A 656 14.91 -48.66 3.62
C ILE A 656 14.21 -48.14 4.89
N PRO A 657 13.86 -49.01 5.85
CA PRO A 657 13.27 -48.59 7.11
C PRO A 657 14.16 -47.59 7.85
N GLY A 658 13.59 -46.44 8.24
CA GLY A 658 14.31 -45.39 8.96
C GLY A 658 15.07 -44.39 8.07
N VAL A 659 14.97 -44.50 6.75
CA VAL A 659 15.47 -43.49 5.79
C VAL A 659 14.29 -42.70 5.23
N SER A 660 14.39 -41.37 5.23
CA SER A 660 13.37 -40.45 4.76
C SER A 660 13.96 -39.39 3.83
N GLY A 661 13.10 -38.65 3.12
CA GLY A 661 13.53 -37.53 2.28
C GLY A 661 14.27 -36.43 3.06
N ALA A 662 13.93 -36.23 4.34
CA ALA A 662 14.54 -35.22 5.21
C ALA A 662 16.01 -35.51 5.54
N ASP A 663 16.47 -36.73 5.32
CA ASP A 663 17.86 -37.14 5.55
C ASP A 663 18.81 -36.66 4.43
N PHE A 664 18.25 -36.02 3.39
CA PHE A 664 18.99 -35.52 2.23
C PHE A 664 18.84 -34.00 2.09
N PRO A 665 19.90 -33.27 1.64
CA PRO A 665 19.91 -31.80 1.56
C PRO A 665 18.77 -31.18 0.75
N HIS A 666 18.19 -31.93 -0.19
CA HIS A 666 17.13 -31.47 -1.11
C HIS A 666 15.81 -32.24 -0.93
N GLY A 667 15.61 -32.91 0.21
CA GLY A 667 14.38 -33.66 0.47
C GLY A 667 14.25 -34.98 -0.30
N LYS A 668 15.27 -35.37 -1.09
CA LYS A 668 15.32 -36.61 -1.89
C LYS A 668 16.76 -37.11 -2.09
N PRO A 669 16.98 -38.43 -2.15
CA PRO A 669 18.26 -39.01 -2.57
C PRO A 669 18.40 -38.92 -4.09
N THR A 670 19.25 -37.99 -4.53
CA THR A 670 19.72 -37.87 -5.92
C THR A 670 21.04 -38.64 -6.10
N LEU A 671 21.42 -38.93 -7.35
CA LEU A 671 22.72 -39.58 -7.63
C LEU A 671 23.91 -38.78 -7.05
N GLY A 672 23.82 -37.43 -7.05
CA GLY A 672 24.86 -36.55 -6.51
C GLY A 672 24.92 -36.54 -4.98
N THR A 673 23.77 -36.55 -4.31
CA THR A 673 23.70 -36.54 -2.84
C THR A 673 24.14 -37.86 -2.23
N LEU A 674 23.98 -39.00 -2.91
CA LEU A 674 24.40 -40.31 -2.38
C LEU A 674 25.91 -40.47 -2.25
N GLY A 675 26.67 -40.03 -3.26
CA GLY A 675 28.14 -39.95 -3.14
C GLY A 675 28.59 -38.91 -2.10
N GLY A 676 27.75 -37.92 -1.79
CA GLY A 676 27.93 -36.99 -0.68
C GLY A 676 27.66 -37.63 0.68
N VAL A 677 26.56 -38.38 0.82
CA VAL A 677 26.17 -39.10 2.04
C VAL A 677 27.20 -40.15 2.41
N TYR A 678 27.69 -40.93 1.43
CA TYR A 678 28.78 -41.89 1.62
C TYR A 678 30.01 -41.25 2.30
N ARG A 679 30.38 -40.04 1.88
CA ARG A 679 31.59 -39.35 2.34
C ARG A 679 31.37 -38.47 3.58
N ARG A 680 30.18 -37.92 3.77
CA ARG A 680 29.91 -36.84 4.74
C ARG A 680 28.92 -37.22 5.83
N ASN A 681 28.17 -38.31 5.70
CA ASN A 681 27.22 -38.79 6.71
C ASN A 681 27.39 -40.30 6.97
N PRO A 682 28.40 -40.69 7.76
CA PRO A 682 28.73 -42.11 8.03
C PRO A 682 27.60 -42.87 8.73
N ALA A 683 26.77 -42.19 9.53
CA ALA A 683 25.67 -42.81 10.26
C ALA A 683 24.53 -43.24 9.31
N LEU A 684 24.10 -42.34 8.42
CA LEU A 684 23.09 -42.66 7.40
C LEU A 684 23.63 -43.72 6.43
N TRP A 685 24.90 -43.61 6.04
CA TRP A 685 25.54 -44.62 5.20
C TRP A 685 25.57 -45.99 5.88
N GLY A 686 25.89 -46.05 7.17
CA GLY A 686 25.87 -47.29 7.95
C GLY A 686 24.50 -47.98 7.95
N THR A 687 23.41 -47.22 8.08
CA THR A 687 22.04 -47.75 7.96
C THR A 687 21.78 -48.34 6.57
N ILE A 688 22.20 -47.64 5.51
CA ILE A 688 22.05 -48.11 4.13
C ILE A 688 22.85 -49.40 3.91
N THR A 689 24.13 -49.44 4.32
CA THR A 689 24.99 -50.61 4.17
C THR A 689 24.49 -51.81 4.97
N ALA A 690 24.00 -51.60 6.21
CA ALA A 690 23.43 -52.66 7.03
C ALA A 690 22.21 -53.29 6.36
N HIS A 691 21.31 -52.47 5.79
CA HIS A 691 20.17 -52.99 5.04
C HIS A 691 20.61 -53.73 3.77
N LEU A 692 21.52 -53.15 2.98
CA LEU A 692 22.03 -53.78 1.76
C LEU A 692 22.67 -55.15 2.04
N SER A 693 23.40 -55.31 3.16
CA SER A 693 23.98 -56.60 3.53
C SER A 693 22.95 -57.72 3.74
N GLN A 694 21.69 -57.38 4.02
CA GLN A 694 20.59 -58.33 4.23
C GLN A 694 19.85 -58.66 2.94
N VAL A 695 19.73 -57.70 2.02
CA VAL A 695 18.86 -57.82 0.83
C VAL A 695 19.63 -57.99 -0.48
N TRP A 696 20.95 -57.74 -0.49
CA TRP A 696 21.76 -57.77 -1.70
C TRP A 696 22.00 -59.20 -2.21
N VAL A 697 21.57 -59.48 -3.43
CA VAL A 697 21.81 -60.73 -4.13
C VAL A 697 23.02 -60.55 -5.03
N SER A 698 24.19 -61.01 -4.58
CA SER A 698 25.46 -60.81 -5.30
C SER A 698 25.56 -61.56 -6.63
N ARG A 699 24.76 -62.63 -6.82
CA ARG A 699 24.70 -63.41 -8.07
C ARG A 699 23.65 -62.82 -9.00
N VAL A 700 24.13 -62.01 -9.94
CA VAL A 700 23.29 -61.23 -10.88
C VAL A 700 23.22 -61.83 -12.28
N ASP A 701 24.18 -62.70 -12.63
CA ASP A 701 24.22 -63.39 -13.92
C ASP A 701 23.68 -64.83 -13.77
N PRO A 702 22.51 -65.16 -14.36
CA PRO A 702 21.98 -66.51 -14.31
C PRO A 702 22.76 -67.50 -15.20
N ASP A 703 23.51 -67.00 -16.19
CA ASP A 703 24.29 -67.84 -17.12
C ASP A 703 25.70 -68.16 -16.56
N ASP A 704 26.17 -67.39 -15.56
CA ASP A 704 27.45 -67.58 -14.87
C ASP A 704 27.27 -67.47 -13.34
N SER A 705 26.87 -68.59 -12.73
CA SER A 705 26.64 -68.65 -11.27
C SER A 705 27.88 -68.38 -10.39
N ALA A 706 29.09 -68.35 -10.99
CA ALA A 706 30.33 -68.01 -10.32
C ALA A 706 30.61 -66.50 -10.33
N PHE A 707 29.91 -65.73 -11.17
CA PHE A 707 30.04 -64.29 -11.23
C PHE A 707 29.25 -63.61 -10.11
N ALA A 708 29.94 -62.78 -9.32
CA ALA A 708 29.34 -62.04 -8.23
C ALA A 708 29.72 -60.56 -8.31
N VAL A 709 28.74 -59.68 -8.08
CA VAL A 709 28.92 -58.23 -8.04
C VAL A 709 28.68 -57.73 -6.62
N SER A 710 29.64 -56.95 -6.12
CA SER A 710 29.54 -56.26 -4.83
C SER A 710 28.83 -54.91 -4.96
N VAL A 711 28.32 -54.41 -3.83
CA VAL A 711 27.69 -53.09 -3.75
C VAL A 711 28.69 -51.98 -4.10
N GLU A 712 29.95 -52.12 -3.64
CA GLU A 712 31.03 -51.16 -3.91
C GLU A 712 31.33 -51.06 -5.42
N GLN A 713 31.33 -52.19 -6.12
CA GLN A 713 31.50 -52.22 -7.58
C GLN A 713 30.34 -51.50 -8.29
N LEU A 714 29.10 -51.68 -7.85
CA LEU A 714 27.96 -50.92 -8.40
C LEU A 714 28.13 -49.41 -8.15
N ILE A 715 28.51 -49.01 -6.92
CA ILE A 715 28.65 -47.60 -6.56
C ILE A 715 29.70 -46.90 -7.43
N ILE A 716 30.85 -47.55 -7.69
CA ILE A 716 31.91 -46.99 -8.55
C ILE A 716 31.37 -46.70 -9.96
N GLU A 717 30.56 -47.59 -10.53
CA GLU A 717 29.95 -47.38 -11.84
C GLU A 717 28.86 -46.30 -11.82
N VAL A 718 28.07 -46.24 -10.75
CA VAL A 718 27.07 -45.18 -10.53
C VAL A 718 27.76 -43.80 -10.45
N GLU A 719 28.91 -43.71 -9.76
CA GLU A 719 29.70 -42.48 -9.67
C GLU A 719 30.22 -41.99 -11.02
N GLN A 720 30.58 -42.90 -11.94
CA GLN A 720 30.96 -42.53 -13.29
C GLN A 720 29.77 -41.92 -14.05
N LEU A 721 28.58 -42.48 -13.91
CA LEU A 721 27.37 -41.92 -14.51
C LEU A 721 27.00 -40.55 -13.91
N VAL A 722 27.19 -40.36 -12.60
CA VAL A 722 26.97 -39.06 -11.94
C VAL A 722 27.84 -37.98 -12.57
N ARG A 723 29.13 -38.26 -12.80
CA ARG A 723 30.06 -37.31 -13.44
C ARG A 723 29.59 -36.97 -14.85
N VAL A 724 29.27 -37.97 -15.65
CA VAL A 724 28.78 -37.77 -17.02
C VAL A 724 27.44 -37.01 -17.04
N ARG A 725 26.51 -37.31 -16.13
CA ARG A 725 25.24 -36.60 -15.99
C ARG A 725 25.48 -35.12 -15.69
N ASN A 726 26.40 -34.83 -14.76
CA ASN A 726 26.75 -33.46 -14.42
C ASN A 726 27.41 -32.77 -15.62
N GLU A 727 28.34 -33.42 -16.31
CA GLU A 727 28.93 -32.89 -17.56
C GLU A 727 27.87 -32.58 -18.63
N ALA A 728 26.89 -33.48 -18.80
CA ALA A 728 25.76 -33.31 -19.71
C ALA A 728 24.90 -32.09 -19.35
N ALA A 729 24.70 -31.83 -18.04
CA ALA A 729 23.92 -30.70 -17.56
C ALA A 729 24.70 -29.38 -17.59
N HIS A 730 26.02 -29.41 -17.42
CA HIS A 730 26.95 -28.27 -17.51
C HIS A 730 27.45 -28.05 -18.95
N THR A 731 26.59 -28.30 -19.95
CA THR A 731 26.78 -27.95 -21.36
C THR A 731 28.02 -28.55 -22.04
N THR A 732 28.63 -29.60 -21.50
CA THR A 732 29.75 -30.29 -22.18
C THR A 732 29.16 -31.28 -23.18
N PRO A 733 29.35 -31.10 -24.50
CA PRO A 733 28.76 -31.99 -25.49
C PRO A 733 29.25 -33.41 -25.28
N ILE A 734 28.34 -34.39 -25.34
CA ILE A 734 28.72 -35.80 -25.20
C ILE A 734 28.75 -36.46 -26.59
N PRO A 735 29.93 -36.85 -27.09
CA PRO A 735 30.06 -37.49 -28.39
C PRO A 735 29.34 -38.84 -28.44
N ARG A 736 28.96 -39.24 -29.66
CA ARG A 736 28.26 -40.49 -29.95
C ARG A 736 28.93 -41.74 -29.35
N ASP A 737 30.25 -41.85 -29.47
CA ASP A 737 30.99 -43.02 -28.99
C ASP A 737 31.03 -43.10 -27.47
N ARG A 738 31.12 -41.94 -26.80
CA ARG A 738 31.02 -41.84 -25.36
C ARG A 738 29.63 -42.25 -24.89
N PHE A 739 28.57 -41.73 -25.52
CA PHE A 739 27.19 -42.15 -25.24
C PHE A 739 26.98 -43.66 -25.42
N ARG A 740 27.45 -44.25 -26.51
CA ARG A 740 27.35 -45.71 -26.74
C ARG A 740 28.05 -46.52 -25.65
N THR A 741 29.21 -46.05 -25.20
CA THR A 741 29.96 -46.69 -24.11
C THR A 741 29.16 -46.65 -22.80
N ILE A 742 28.58 -45.50 -22.47
CA ILE A 742 27.74 -45.33 -21.27
C ILE A 742 26.47 -46.18 -21.34
N LEU A 743 25.77 -46.17 -22.48
CA LEU A 743 24.56 -46.96 -22.67
C LEU A 743 24.85 -48.46 -22.54
N ARG A 744 25.98 -48.94 -23.10
CA ARG A 744 26.43 -50.33 -22.91
C ARG A 744 26.76 -50.61 -21.44
N ALA A 745 27.49 -49.72 -20.76
CA ALA A 745 27.83 -49.85 -19.35
C ALA A 745 26.60 -49.97 -18.43
N LEU A 746 25.47 -49.39 -18.85
CA LEU A 746 24.21 -49.41 -18.10
C LEU A 746 23.33 -50.60 -18.43
N CYS A 747 23.22 -50.96 -19.71
CA CYS A 747 22.19 -51.90 -20.19
C CYS A 747 22.68 -53.32 -20.48
N ASP A 748 23.93 -53.51 -20.91
CA ASP A 748 24.38 -54.78 -21.49
C ASP A 748 25.65 -55.30 -20.81
N GLY A 749 26.67 -54.46 -20.68
CA GLY A 749 28.02 -54.85 -20.33
C GLY A 749 28.81 -53.76 -19.62
N GLY A 750 30.13 -53.74 -19.78
CA GLY A 750 31.04 -52.82 -19.09
C GLY A 750 31.83 -53.48 -17.95
N PRO A 751 32.35 -52.70 -16.99
CA PRO A 751 33.16 -53.23 -15.89
C PRO A 751 32.45 -54.29 -15.03
N LEU A 752 31.10 -54.29 -15.03
CA LEU A 752 30.26 -55.24 -14.29
C LEU A 752 29.76 -56.43 -15.12
N ARG A 753 30.20 -56.58 -16.38
CA ARG A 753 29.77 -57.63 -17.35
C ARG A 753 28.27 -57.68 -17.73
N VAL A 754 27.34 -57.29 -16.86
CA VAL A 754 25.87 -57.46 -17.04
C VAL A 754 25.14 -56.11 -17.13
N GLY A 755 25.84 -54.98 -17.02
CA GLY A 755 25.27 -53.62 -17.04
C GLY A 755 24.76 -53.15 -15.67
N ALA A 756 25.04 -51.90 -15.30
CA ALA A 756 24.75 -51.39 -13.96
C ALA A 756 23.24 -51.34 -13.62
N LEU A 757 22.36 -51.10 -14.59
CA LEU A 757 20.91 -51.09 -14.35
C LEU A 757 20.40 -52.52 -14.09
N ASN A 758 20.87 -53.51 -14.85
CA ASN A 758 20.53 -54.91 -14.60
C ASN A 758 21.00 -55.37 -13.23
N VAL A 759 22.23 -54.99 -12.83
CA VAL A 759 22.75 -55.26 -11.48
C VAL A 759 21.85 -54.64 -10.42
N LEU A 760 21.47 -53.36 -10.55
CA LEU A 760 20.58 -52.70 -9.58
C LEU A 760 19.21 -53.42 -9.46
N LEU A 761 18.62 -53.81 -10.59
CA LEU A 761 17.29 -54.41 -10.62
C LEU A 761 17.27 -55.86 -10.09
N THR A 762 18.35 -56.62 -10.31
CA THR A 762 18.45 -58.03 -9.90
C THR A 762 19.08 -58.22 -8.52
N ALA A 763 20.14 -57.46 -8.20
CA ALA A 763 20.83 -57.56 -6.93
C ALA A 763 20.07 -56.89 -5.77
N TRP A 764 19.24 -55.89 -6.07
CA TRP A 764 18.41 -55.20 -5.08
C TRP A 764 16.93 -55.24 -5.50
N PRO A 765 16.26 -56.38 -5.30
CA PRO A 765 14.83 -56.50 -5.62
C PRO A 765 14.01 -55.60 -4.70
N LEU A 766 12.99 -54.95 -5.27
CA LEU A 766 11.97 -54.23 -4.49
C LEU A 766 11.03 -55.28 -3.86
N SER A 767 11.03 -55.36 -2.54
CA SER A 767 10.16 -56.25 -1.75
C SER A 767 8.72 -55.79 -1.70
#